data_AF-A0A251R3I9-F1
#
_entry.id   AF-A0A251R3I9-F1
#
_cell.length_a   1.000
_cell.length_b   1.000
_cell.length_c   1.000
_cell.angle_alpha   90.00
_cell.angle_beta   90.00
_cell.angle_gamma   90.00
#
_symmetry.space_group_name_H-M   'P 1'
#
loop_
_entity.id
_entity.type
_entity.pdbx_description
1 polymer ?
#
loop_
_entity_poly.entity_id
_entity_poly.type
_entity_poly.pdbx_seq_one_letter_code
_entity_poly.pdbx_strand_id
1 'polypeptide(L)'
;MNMRREDAIDILKGCGFDGEIAIADLVAKSLIKVYEDSTLWMHDQVKDMGRQIVTEENVVDPGMRSRLWDRDEILNVFEDDKGTRSIQGIVLDYESMKRPVKDPSGDRISWDNFRRAPTFTSAVTYLKERYKTYLETKAEKNKQFTICSKPLRAMVNLRLLQINYLNLEGHFKFLPAELKWIQWKGCPLNSLPSDFPPRQLAVLDLSRSKIEHLWHGRGNKVAEKLMFLNLFGCFNLTTIPDLSGNRALEKLILERCSKLTKLHASIGNLGTLVHLNLRDCENLIELPNDVSGLTKLENLILSGCLQLKELPSNMDSMVSLKELLLDGTAVKNLPESIFRFSKLEKLSLNRCKHLKGLPELIGKLHSLKEISLNDSALENLPVSFGYLANLEKLSLLWCKSLTTIPDSIGNLSSLMEFQTYGSGIKELPVAVGSLSNLKELSTGHGQILSRLPDSIGGLNSLVVLKIDQTLITELPHEIGALKSLEKLEMRKCGFLRSLPESIGSMRALTTIVITEADITELPESIGKLENLTMLQLNRCKHLCKLPASIGQLNSLHRLLMVETAVTELPESFVMLSSLMVLNMGKKHQNREDAEEIKFILPTSFSNLSLLCELHAGACNISGKIADDFEKLSSLEVLNLGRNNFYSLPASLRGLSLLRKLLLPHCKKLKALPPLPPSLEELDAANCTSLESISDISNLENLAMLNLTSCEKVVDIPGLECLKSLVRLYASGCTACSSAIKKRLAKSYMRKIRNLSIPGSKIPDWFSQDVVTFSVRKNRDLKSVIIGVVVSLNQQIPDDMREELPAIVDILAQILILDFSTFTSALNLLGVPNTNEDQVHLCRYPTHHPLVSQLKDGYKIRVIRREPPMMKGVELKKWGIHLVYEGDDDYEGDEESFNESQQSHSEKMARFFSSFEDSD
;
A
#
# COMPACT_ATOMS: atom_id res chain seq x y z
N MET A 1 -6.97 -17.07 13.93
CA MET A 1 -6.13 -16.69 15.09
C MET A 1 -4.77 -16.32 14.54
N ASN A 2 -4.26 -15.12 14.81
CA ASN A 2 -2.87 -14.75 14.48
C ASN A 2 -2.04 -14.87 15.76
N MET A 3 -1.65 -16.10 16.12
CA MET A 3 -0.78 -16.37 17.29
C MET A 3 0.66 -16.47 16.81
N ARG A 4 1.60 -15.81 17.48
CA ARG A 4 3.03 -15.95 17.16
C ARG A 4 3.59 -17.23 17.77
N ARG A 5 4.63 -17.77 17.14
CA ARG A 5 5.36 -18.96 17.60
C ARG A 5 5.79 -18.85 19.06
N GLU A 6 6.45 -17.75 19.42
CA GLU A 6 6.96 -17.52 20.78
C GLU A 6 5.82 -17.47 21.81
N ASP A 7 4.72 -16.80 21.49
CA ASP A 7 3.57 -16.72 22.39
C ASP A 7 2.95 -18.12 22.63
N ALA A 8 2.98 -19.02 21.63
CA ALA A 8 2.54 -20.40 21.80
C ALA A 8 3.52 -21.25 22.64
N ILE A 9 4.83 -21.07 22.44
CA ILE A 9 5.87 -21.75 23.23
C ILE A 9 5.72 -21.36 24.71
N ASP A 10 5.56 -20.07 25.00
CA ASP A 10 5.34 -19.54 26.34
C ASP A 10 4.13 -20.21 27.02
N ILE A 11 3.01 -20.33 26.29
CA ILE A 11 1.78 -20.96 26.78
C ILE A 11 2.01 -22.45 27.08
N LEU A 12 2.66 -23.18 26.17
CA LEU A 12 2.93 -24.61 26.34
C LEU A 12 3.87 -24.86 27.52
N LYS A 13 4.93 -24.05 27.63
CA LYS A 13 5.88 -24.07 28.75
C LYS A 13 5.17 -23.83 30.08
N GLY A 14 4.33 -22.79 30.15
CA GLY A 14 3.50 -22.52 31.32
C GLY A 14 2.51 -23.65 31.65
N CYS A 15 2.13 -24.45 30.65
CA CYS A 15 1.30 -25.63 30.84
C CYS A 15 2.08 -26.88 31.28
N GLY A 16 3.41 -26.82 31.37
CA GLY A 16 4.29 -27.94 31.74
C GLY A 16 4.72 -28.82 30.56
N PHE A 17 4.62 -28.32 29.33
CA PHE A 17 5.09 -28.99 28.12
C PHE A 17 6.36 -28.33 27.59
N ASP A 18 7.19 -29.10 26.90
CA ASP A 18 8.28 -28.52 26.12
C ASP A 18 7.69 -27.88 24.85
N GLY A 19 7.47 -26.57 24.90
CA GLY A 19 6.85 -25.82 23.80
C GLY A 19 7.70 -25.79 22.54
N GLU A 20 9.04 -25.79 22.67
CA GLU A 20 9.94 -25.79 21.52
C GLU A 20 9.87 -27.13 20.79
N ILE A 21 10.00 -28.25 21.53
CA ILE A 21 9.90 -29.59 20.95
C ILE A 21 8.51 -29.81 20.36
N ALA A 22 7.44 -29.43 21.07
CA ALA A 22 6.08 -29.64 20.60
C ALA A 22 5.79 -28.87 19.31
N ILE A 23 6.19 -27.60 19.20
CA ILE A 23 5.99 -26.81 17.97
C ILE A 23 6.87 -27.36 16.84
N ALA A 24 8.12 -27.76 17.12
CA ALA A 24 9.00 -28.36 16.14
C ALA A 24 8.44 -29.68 15.57
N ASP A 25 7.92 -30.56 16.43
CA ASP A 25 7.28 -31.82 16.04
C ASP A 25 6.03 -31.59 15.18
N LEU A 26 5.20 -30.61 15.53
CA LEU A 26 4.00 -30.27 14.75
C LEU A 26 4.36 -29.70 13.37
N VAL A 27 5.44 -28.91 13.26
CA VAL A 27 5.97 -28.43 11.97
C VAL A 27 6.55 -29.59 11.16
N ALA A 28 7.34 -30.48 11.78
CA ALA A 28 7.92 -31.65 11.13
C ALA A 28 6.84 -32.61 10.59
N LYS A 29 5.70 -32.72 11.28
CA LYS A 29 4.52 -33.48 10.85
C LYS A 29 3.61 -32.71 9.88
N SER A 30 3.98 -31.49 9.48
CA SER A 30 3.21 -30.61 8.58
C SER A 30 1.79 -30.27 9.09
N LEU A 31 1.55 -30.34 10.40
CA LEU A 31 0.26 -30.00 11.01
C LEU A 31 0.10 -28.48 11.22
N ILE A 32 1.23 -27.77 11.36
CA ILE A 32 1.29 -26.30 11.43
C ILE A 32 2.47 -25.78 10.60
N LYS A 33 2.42 -24.50 10.21
CA LYS A 33 3.50 -23.77 9.54
C LYS A 33 3.82 -22.48 10.30
N VAL A 34 5.08 -22.10 10.35
CA VAL A 34 5.53 -20.80 10.86
C VAL A 34 5.85 -19.92 9.63
N TYR A 35 5.20 -18.77 9.50
CA TYR A 35 5.50 -17.80 8.44
C TYR A 35 6.74 -16.97 8.78
N GLU A 36 7.26 -16.20 7.81
CA GLU A 36 8.43 -15.33 7.98
C GLU A 36 8.27 -14.30 9.10
N ASP A 37 7.04 -13.88 9.39
CA ASP A 37 6.69 -12.98 10.50
C ASP A 37 6.56 -13.70 11.87
N SER A 38 6.96 -14.98 11.94
CA SER A 38 6.81 -15.87 13.09
C SER A 38 5.36 -16.18 13.49
N THR A 39 4.37 -15.90 12.65
CA THR A 39 2.97 -16.28 12.91
C THR A 39 2.75 -17.76 12.66
N LEU A 40 2.06 -18.44 13.58
CA LEU A 40 1.62 -19.82 13.42
C LEU A 40 0.38 -19.89 12.53
N TRP A 41 0.42 -20.80 11.58
CA TRP A 41 -0.69 -21.13 10.71
C TRP A 41 -0.99 -22.62 10.78
N MET A 42 -2.28 -22.96 10.75
CA MET A 42 -2.79 -24.31 10.70
C MET A 42 -3.85 -24.36 9.61
N HIS A 43 -3.83 -25.43 8.79
CA HIS A 43 -4.83 -25.61 7.74
C HIS A 43 -6.23 -25.79 8.34
N ASP A 44 -7.25 -25.23 7.70
CA ASP A 44 -8.62 -25.23 8.23
C ASP A 44 -9.17 -26.65 8.46
N GLN A 45 -8.87 -27.60 7.58
CA GLN A 45 -9.25 -29.00 7.75
C GLN A 45 -8.65 -29.66 9.01
N VAL A 46 -7.40 -29.35 9.36
CA VAL A 46 -6.74 -29.90 10.56
C VAL A 46 -7.40 -29.33 11.83
N LYS A 47 -7.67 -28.03 11.80
CA LYS A 47 -8.41 -27.33 12.86
C LYS A 47 -9.82 -27.90 13.03
N ASP A 48 -10.54 -28.10 11.93
CA ASP A 48 -11.91 -28.60 11.96
C ASP A 48 -11.97 -30.09 12.35
N MET A 49 -11.00 -30.91 11.93
CA MET A 49 -10.81 -32.27 12.43
C MET A 49 -10.59 -32.29 13.96
N GLY A 50 -9.70 -31.44 14.48
CA GLY A 50 -9.46 -31.32 15.92
C GLY A 50 -10.72 -30.90 16.70
N ARG A 51 -11.54 -30.02 16.12
CA ARG A 51 -12.83 -29.60 16.68
C ARG A 51 -13.87 -30.72 16.64
N GLN A 52 -13.89 -31.50 15.57
CA GLN A 52 -14.79 -32.65 15.44
C GLN A 52 -14.47 -33.72 16.49
N ILE A 53 -13.19 -34.06 16.72
CA ILE A 53 -12.77 -35.00 17.77
C ILE A 53 -13.33 -34.60 19.14
N VAL A 54 -13.27 -33.31 19.49
CA VAL A 54 -13.82 -32.81 20.76
C VAL A 54 -15.36 -32.79 20.77
N THR A 55 -16.00 -32.56 19.62
CA THR A 55 -17.46 -32.63 19.50
C THR A 55 -17.98 -34.06 19.69
N GLU A 56 -17.23 -35.05 19.21
CA GLU A 56 -17.53 -36.49 19.35
C GLU A 56 -17.40 -37.01 20.79
N GLU A 57 -16.69 -36.30 21.67
CA GLU A 57 -16.64 -36.65 23.11
C GLU A 57 -18.05 -36.64 23.73
N ASN A 58 -18.90 -35.70 23.31
CA ASN A 58 -20.33 -35.71 23.62
C ASN A 58 -21.10 -34.79 22.65
N VAL A 59 -21.83 -35.38 21.71
CA VAL A 59 -22.55 -34.62 20.67
C VAL A 59 -23.71 -33.80 21.25
N VAL A 60 -24.31 -34.25 22.37
CA VAL A 60 -25.55 -33.70 22.91
C VAL A 60 -25.31 -32.59 23.93
N ASP A 61 -24.34 -32.77 24.83
CA ASP A 61 -24.08 -31.85 25.93
C ASP A 61 -22.67 -31.26 25.84
N PRO A 62 -22.52 -29.98 25.44
CA PRO A 62 -21.25 -29.28 25.46
C PRO A 62 -20.58 -29.28 26.85
N GLY A 63 -21.36 -29.31 27.93
CA GLY A 63 -20.85 -29.36 29.31
C GLY A 63 -19.97 -30.58 29.61
N MET A 64 -20.09 -31.65 28.80
CA MET A 64 -19.34 -32.89 28.95
C MET A 64 -18.09 -32.99 28.04
N ARG A 65 -17.80 -31.97 27.21
CA ARG A 65 -16.65 -31.92 26.31
C ARG A 65 -15.40 -31.34 26.97
N SER A 66 -14.23 -31.65 26.44
CA SER A 66 -12.93 -31.23 26.95
C SER A 66 -12.57 -29.79 26.61
N ARG A 67 -13.07 -29.25 25.49
CA ARG A 67 -12.82 -27.88 25.04
C ARG A 67 -14.07 -27.25 24.47
N LEU A 68 -14.26 -25.97 24.74
CA LEU A 68 -15.36 -25.17 24.21
C LEU A 68 -14.83 -23.94 23.48
N TRP A 69 -15.37 -23.66 22.29
CA TRP A 69 -15.02 -22.48 21.48
C TRP A 69 -16.23 -21.86 20.76
N ASP A 70 -17.36 -22.56 20.71
CA ASP A 70 -18.59 -22.00 20.15
C ASP A 70 -19.27 -21.09 21.19
N ARG A 71 -19.65 -19.89 20.76
CA ARG A 71 -20.18 -18.88 21.67
C ARG A 71 -21.49 -19.34 22.30
N ASP A 72 -22.43 -19.81 21.51
CA ASP A 72 -23.78 -20.09 21.98
C ASP A 72 -23.77 -21.34 22.87
N GLU A 73 -22.94 -22.34 22.54
CA GLU A 73 -22.69 -23.48 23.43
C GLU A 73 -22.11 -23.07 24.79
N ILE A 74 -21.10 -22.19 24.80
CA ILE A 74 -20.49 -21.70 26.04
C ILE A 74 -21.54 -20.93 26.86
N LEU A 75 -22.32 -20.05 26.25
CA LEU A 75 -23.35 -19.30 26.96
C LEU A 75 -24.40 -20.21 27.59
N ASN A 76 -24.89 -21.22 26.87
CA ASN A 76 -25.82 -22.20 27.41
C ASN A 76 -25.23 -22.98 28.61
N VAL A 77 -23.95 -23.36 28.53
CA VAL A 77 -23.27 -24.04 29.65
C VAL A 77 -23.20 -23.15 30.90
N PHE A 78 -22.99 -21.83 30.72
CA PHE A 78 -22.94 -20.87 31.81
C PHE A 78 -24.32 -20.50 32.36
N GLU A 79 -25.33 -20.33 31.51
CA GLU A 79 -26.70 -19.98 31.89
C GLU A 79 -27.40 -21.12 32.65
N ASP A 80 -27.19 -22.37 32.21
CA ASP A 80 -27.81 -23.56 32.82
C ASP A 80 -27.00 -24.17 33.98
N ASP A 81 -25.87 -23.57 34.39
CA ASP A 81 -24.95 -24.11 35.40
C ASP A 81 -24.45 -25.54 35.08
N LYS A 82 -24.28 -25.86 33.80
CA LYS A 82 -23.90 -27.19 33.27
C LYS A 82 -22.38 -27.43 33.21
N GLY A 83 -21.58 -26.58 33.86
CA GLY A 83 -20.14 -26.77 33.89
C GLY A 83 -19.74 -28.08 34.58
N THR A 84 -18.89 -28.88 33.96
CA THR A 84 -18.42 -30.15 34.54
C THR A 84 -16.91 -30.25 34.57
N ARG A 85 -16.39 -31.26 35.29
CA ARG A 85 -14.96 -31.59 35.35
C ARG A 85 -14.37 -32.04 34.01
N SER A 86 -15.19 -32.33 32.99
CA SER A 86 -14.69 -32.72 31.67
C SER A 86 -14.03 -31.53 30.97
N ILE A 87 -14.53 -30.31 31.18
CA ILE A 87 -14.05 -29.10 30.52
C ILE A 87 -12.66 -28.73 31.02
N GLN A 88 -11.72 -28.65 30.08
CA GLN A 88 -10.31 -28.32 30.31
C GLN A 88 -9.88 -27.00 29.67
N GLY A 89 -10.60 -26.53 28.64
CA GLY A 89 -10.32 -25.26 27.98
C GLY A 89 -11.56 -24.55 27.46
N ILE A 90 -11.61 -23.23 27.64
CA ILE A 90 -12.70 -22.38 27.14
C ILE A 90 -12.10 -21.20 26.36
N VAL A 91 -12.61 -20.97 25.16
CA VAL A 91 -12.26 -19.83 24.30
C VAL A 91 -13.52 -19.05 23.96
N LEU A 92 -13.73 -17.93 24.64
CA LEU A 92 -14.85 -17.03 24.42
C LEU A 92 -14.31 -15.63 24.08
N ASP A 93 -14.52 -15.17 22.85
CA ASP A 93 -14.06 -13.86 22.39
C ASP A 93 -15.22 -13.00 21.88
N TYR A 94 -15.52 -11.94 22.63
CA TYR A 94 -16.60 -11.01 22.30
C TYR A 94 -16.20 -9.96 21.25
N GLU A 95 -14.90 -9.80 20.93
CA GLU A 95 -14.45 -8.91 19.84
C GLU A 95 -14.74 -9.51 18.45
N SER A 96 -15.10 -10.79 18.37
CA SER A 96 -15.38 -11.49 17.10
C SER A 96 -16.70 -11.08 16.41
N MET A 97 -17.29 -9.93 16.74
CA MET A 97 -18.20 -9.27 15.81
C MET A 97 -17.44 -8.99 14.51
N LYS A 98 -17.78 -9.72 13.44
CA LYS A 98 -17.72 -9.15 12.10
C LYS A 98 -18.29 -7.73 12.22
N ARG A 99 -17.46 -6.73 11.90
CA ARG A 99 -17.71 -5.29 12.05
C ARG A 99 -19.23 -4.97 12.01
N PRO A 100 -19.81 -4.33 13.04
CA PRO A 100 -21.15 -3.79 12.87
C PRO A 100 -21.10 -2.80 11.70
N VAL A 101 -22.06 -2.92 10.79
CA VAL A 101 -22.31 -1.92 9.75
C VAL A 101 -22.60 -0.61 10.47
N LYS A 102 -21.64 0.31 10.49
CA LYS A 102 -21.79 1.63 11.12
C LYS A 102 -22.49 2.61 10.17
N ASP A 103 -23.43 3.39 10.71
CA ASP A 103 -23.95 4.61 10.10
C ASP A 103 -22.86 5.72 10.15
N PRO A 104 -22.37 6.25 9.02
CA PRO A 104 -21.26 7.21 8.98
C PRO A 104 -21.69 8.70 9.07
N SER A 105 -22.97 8.99 9.32
CA SER A 105 -23.56 10.31 9.04
C SER A 105 -23.14 11.45 9.99
N GLY A 106 -23.16 11.28 11.31
CA GLY A 106 -22.90 12.38 12.28
C GLY A 106 -21.47 12.95 12.28
N ASP A 107 -20.46 12.09 12.20
CA ASP A 107 -19.03 12.47 12.16
C ASP A 107 -18.64 13.16 10.85
N ARG A 108 -19.26 12.75 9.73
CA ARG A 108 -19.02 13.36 8.41
C ARG A 108 -19.66 14.74 8.28
N ILE A 109 -20.89 14.91 8.76
CA ILE A 109 -21.62 16.20 8.70
C ILE A 109 -20.90 17.28 9.51
N SER A 110 -20.40 16.93 10.69
CA SER A 110 -19.72 17.88 11.56
C SER A 110 -18.31 18.26 11.05
N TRP A 111 -17.61 17.35 10.39
CA TRP A 111 -16.33 17.63 9.70
C TRP A 111 -16.50 18.55 8.49
N ASP A 112 -17.52 18.29 7.66
CA ASP A 112 -17.80 19.12 6.47
C ASP A 112 -18.25 20.54 6.85
N ASN A 113 -18.93 20.73 7.99
CA ASN A 113 -19.25 22.06 8.52
C ASN A 113 -18.01 22.84 9.01
N PHE A 114 -17.05 22.17 9.66
CA PHE A 114 -15.76 22.79 10.02
C PHE A 114 -14.95 23.19 8.77
N ARG A 115 -14.99 22.36 7.71
CA ARG A 115 -14.28 22.64 6.44
C ARG A 115 -14.90 23.77 5.62
N ARG A 116 -16.23 23.93 5.65
CA ARG A 116 -16.96 24.95 4.89
C ARG A 116 -16.94 26.33 5.54
N ALA A 117 -16.90 26.42 6.87
CA ALA A 117 -16.76 27.69 7.60
C ALA A 117 -15.98 27.47 8.92
N PRO A 118 -14.65 27.67 8.93
CA PRO A 118 -13.81 27.38 10.10
C PRO A 118 -13.97 28.48 11.16
N THR A 119 -15.00 28.35 11.99
CA THR A 119 -15.23 29.20 13.17
C THR A 119 -15.04 28.36 14.43
N PHE A 120 -14.81 29.01 15.57
CA PHE A 120 -14.63 28.32 16.85
C PHE A 120 -15.81 27.40 17.19
N THR A 121 -17.04 27.77 16.81
CA THR A 121 -18.27 27.01 17.08
C THR A 121 -18.37 25.74 16.23
N SER A 122 -17.97 25.76 14.95
CA SER A 122 -17.97 24.58 14.08
C SER A 122 -16.88 23.57 14.46
N ALA A 123 -15.72 24.06 14.93
CA ALA A 123 -14.67 23.24 15.52
C ALA A 123 -15.13 22.52 16.80
N VAL A 124 -15.82 23.23 17.71
CA VAL A 124 -16.37 22.65 18.95
C VAL A 124 -17.49 21.63 18.66
N THR A 125 -18.31 21.85 17.62
CA THR A 125 -19.41 20.95 17.27
C THR A 125 -18.90 19.67 16.60
N TYR A 126 -17.88 19.77 15.75
CA TYR A 126 -17.15 18.62 15.22
C TYR A 126 -16.45 17.82 16.31
N LEU A 127 -15.77 18.50 17.24
CA LEU A 127 -15.17 17.84 18.39
C LEU A 127 -16.25 17.18 19.27
N LYS A 128 -17.43 17.78 19.45
CA LYS A 128 -18.56 17.18 20.20
C LYS A 128 -19.15 15.95 19.53
N GLU A 129 -19.41 15.96 18.22
CA GLU A 129 -19.95 14.80 17.49
C GLU A 129 -18.91 13.68 17.38
N ARG A 130 -17.65 14.00 17.10
CA ARG A 130 -16.56 13.01 17.15
C ARG A 130 -16.35 12.44 18.55
N TYR A 131 -16.55 13.26 19.58
CA TYR A 131 -16.58 12.80 20.97
C TYR A 131 -17.84 11.96 21.27
N LYS A 132 -18.99 12.25 20.65
CA LYS A 132 -20.25 11.48 20.76
C LYS A 132 -20.15 10.13 20.04
N THR A 133 -19.62 10.05 18.82
CA THR A 133 -19.32 8.80 18.10
C THR A 133 -18.23 7.99 18.81
N TYR A 134 -17.23 8.67 19.39
CA TYR A 134 -16.28 8.05 20.30
C TYR A 134 -16.97 7.54 21.57
N LEU A 135 -17.91 8.28 22.15
CA LEU A 135 -18.71 7.90 23.32
C LEU A 135 -19.71 6.79 23.02
N GLU A 136 -20.28 6.71 21.82
CA GLU A 136 -21.24 5.69 21.36
C GLU A 136 -20.52 4.42 20.94
N THR A 137 -19.37 4.52 20.26
CA THR A 137 -18.47 3.39 20.04
C THR A 137 -17.90 2.90 21.38
N LYS A 138 -17.67 3.81 22.34
CA LYS A 138 -17.34 3.48 23.72
C LYS A 138 -18.56 2.95 24.48
N ALA A 139 -19.80 3.38 24.19
CA ALA A 139 -21.04 2.93 24.84
C ALA A 139 -21.47 1.54 24.37
N GLU A 140 -21.27 1.21 23.09
CA GLU A 140 -21.45 -0.13 22.52
C GLU A 140 -20.28 -1.06 22.88
N LYS A 141 -19.03 -0.55 22.93
CA LYS A 141 -17.91 -1.26 23.62
C LYS A 141 -18.13 -1.38 25.14
N ASN A 142 -19.02 -0.57 25.72
CA ASN A 142 -19.41 -0.61 27.14
C ASN A 142 -20.71 -1.39 27.36
N LYS A 143 -21.34 -1.99 26.34
CA LYS A 143 -22.25 -3.12 26.58
C LYS A 143 -21.37 -4.30 26.99
N GLN A 144 -20.95 -4.28 28.25
CA GLN A 144 -20.27 -5.36 28.91
C GLN A 144 -21.20 -6.56 28.88
N PHE A 145 -20.81 -7.57 28.10
CA PHE A 145 -21.46 -8.85 28.16
C PHE A 145 -20.98 -9.54 29.44
N THR A 146 -21.90 -9.72 30.38
CA THR A 146 -21.63 -10.31 31.69
C THR A 146 -21.88 -11.81 31.64
N ILE A 147 -20.95 -12.60 32.18
CA ILE A 147 -21.17 -14.01 32.54
C ILE A 147 -20.98 -14.20 34.05
N CYS A 148 -21.72 -15.14 34.64
CA CYS A 148 -21.57 -15.49 36.05
C CYS A 148 -20.37 -16.44 36.24
N SER A 149 -19.55 -16.23 37.28
CA SER A 149 -18.42 -17.10 37.60
C SER A 149 -18.79 -18.40 38.30
N LYS A 150 -20.03 -18.55 38.79
CA LYS A 150 -20.49 -19.73 39.55
C LYS A 150 -20.29 -21.07 38.80
N PRO A 151 -20.60 -21.21 37.50
CA PRO A 151 -20.44 -22.47 36.76
C PRO A 151 -18.98 -22.96 36.69
N LEU A 152 -18.00 -22.03 36.75
CA LEU A 152 -16.58 -22.36 36.73
C LEU A 152 -16.17 -23.20 37.95
N ARG A 153 -16.92 -23.12 39.07
CA ARG A 153 -16.63 -23.87 40.30
C ARG A 153 -16.63 -25.39 40.08
N ALA A 154 -17.50 -25.90 39.21
CA ALA A 154 -17.61 -27.33 38.93
C ALA A 154 -16.56 -27.82 37.90
N MET A 155 -15.96 -26.90 37.14
CA MET A 155 -14.97 -27.17 36.09
C MET A 155 -13.56 -27.34 36.66
N VAL A 156 -13.39 -28.24 37.63
CA VAL A 156 -12.14 -28.37 38.42
C VAL A 156 -10.88 -28.70 37.60
N ASN A 157 -11.03 -29.21 36.37
CA ASN A 157 -9.93 -29.54 35.45
C ASN A 157 -9.64 -28.43 34.43
N LEU A 158 -10.29 -27.27 34.51
CA LEU A 158 -10.08 -26.15 33.59
C LEU A 158 -8.65 -25.60 33.76
N ARG A 159 -7.90 -25.60 32.64
CA ARG A 159 -6.50 -25.14 32.58
C ARG A 159 -6.33 -23.89 31.73
N LEU A 160 -7.19 -23.71 30.72
CA LEU A 160 -7.12 -22.62 29.75
C LEU A 160 -8.43 -21.84 29.76
N LEU A 161 -8.38 -20.54 30.06
CA LEU A 161 -9.55 -19.67 30.02
C LEU A 161 -9.26 -18.39 29.23
N GLN A 162 -9.93 -18.25 28.07
CA GLN A 162 -9.96 -17.01 27.31
C GLN A 162 -11.36 -16.40 27.38
N ILE A 163 -11.45 -15.18 27.90
CA ILE A 163 -12.70 -14.42 28.12
C ILE A 163 -12.52 -12.96 27.70
N ASN A 164 -12.14 -12.74 26.44
CA ASN A 164 -11.81 -11.40 25.94
C ASN A 164 -13.06 -10.50 25.85
N TYR A 165 -12.93 -9.26 26.33
CA TYR A 165 -13.90 -8.16 26.30
C TYR A 165 -15.23 -8.48 27.00
N LEU A 166 -15.18 -9.36 27.99
CA LEU A 166 -16.31 -9.82 28.79
C LEU A 166 -16.18 -9.33 30.23
N ASN A 167 -17.32 -9.17 30.91
CA ASN A 167 -17.39 -8.97 32.35
C ASN A 167 -17.67 -10.30 33.04
N LEU A 168 -16.89 -10.62 34.08
CA LEU A 168 -17.08 -11.83 34.88
C LEU A 168 -17.62 -11.42 36.25
N GLU A 169 -18.92 -11.63 36.46
CA GLU A 169 -19.59 -11.30 37.72
C GLU A 169 -19.63 -12.49 38.68
N GLY A 170 -19.55 -12.20 39.98
CA GLY A 170 -19.53 -13.22 41.04
C GLY A 170 -18.22 -13.24 41.80
N HIS A 171 -17.96 -14.33 42.52
CA HIS A 171 -16.74 -14.48 43.31
C HIS A 171 -15.62 -15.11 42.46
N PHE A 172 -14.41 -14.56 42.54
CA PHE A 172 -13.28 -15.07 41.76
C PHE A 172 -12.66 -16.33 42.39
N LYS A 173 -13.00 -16.63 43.65
CA LYS A 173 -12.73 -17.94 44.28
C LYS A 173 -13.32 -19.14 43.53
N PHE A 174 -14.26 -18.91 42.62
CA PHE A 174 -14.84 -19.96 41.77
C PHE A 174 -13.96 -20.32 40.57
N LEU A 175 -12.91 -19.53 40.27
CA LEU A 175 -11.90 -19.93 39.29
C LEU A 175 -11.16 -21.18 39.79
N PRO A 176 -11.05 -22.24 38.96
CA PRO A 176 -10.39 -23.49 39.33
C PRO A 176 -8.92 -23.31 39.72
N ALA A 177 -8.47 -24.06 40.73
CA ALA A 177 -7.10 -23.96 41.25
C ALA A 177 -6.03 -24.46 40.26
N GLU A 178 -6.41 -25.33 39.31
CA GLU A 178 -5.54 -25.91 38.27
C GLU A 178 -5.36 -25.02 37.03
N LEU A 179 -5.93 -23.81 37.07
CA LEU A 179 -5.89 -22.88 35.94
C LEU A 179 -4.46 -22.39 35.69
N LYS A 180 -3.95 -22.61 34.47
CA LYS A 180 -2.57 -22.31 34.08
C LYS A 180 -2.45 -21.10 33.16
N TRP A 181 -3.47 -20.83 32.36
CA TRP A 181 -3.49 -19.74 31.39
C TRP A 181 -4.82 -18.98 31.45
N ILE A 182 -4.72 -17.67 31.66
CA ILE A 182 -5.84 -16.75 31.56
C ILE A 182 -5.51 -15.68 30.54
N GLN A 183 -6.37 -15.54 29.54
CA GLN A 183 -6.38 -14.39 28.64
C GLN A 183 -7.71 -13.65 28.79
N TRP A 184 -7.63 -12.46 29.37
CA TRP A 184 -8.77 -11.58 29.61
C TRP A 184 -8.49 -10.21 29.02
N LYS A 185 -8.39 -10.16 27.68
CA LYS A 185 -8.17 -8.90 26.97
C LYS A 185 -9.34 -7.95 27.20
N GLY A 186 -9.06 -6.67 27.39
CA GLY A 186 -10.12 -5.70 27.67
C GLY A 186 -10.83 -5.95 29.01
N CYS A 187 -10.16 -6.54 29.99
CA CYS A 187 -10.70 -6.76 31.33
C CYS A 187 -11.25 -5.43 31.89
N PRO A 188 -12.51 -5.43 32.37
CA PRO A 188 -13.17 -4.20 32.80
C PRO A 188 -12.77 -3.75 34.20
N LEU A 189 -12.06 -4.60 34.95
CA LEU A 189 -11.64 -4.30 36.32
C LEU A 189 -10.58 -3.22 36.37
N ASN A 190 -10.64 -2.38 37.41
CA ASN A 190 -9.57 -1.42 37.72
C ASN A 190 -8.40 -2.10 38.46
N SER A 191 -8.67 -3.22 39.15
CA SER A 191 -7.65 -4.07 39.78
C SER A 191 -8.15 -5.49 39.95
N LEU A 192 -7.26 -6.47 39.95
CA LEU A 192 -7.65 -7.84 40.31
C LEU A 192 -8.00 -7.91 41.82
N PRO A 193 -9.08 -8.60 42.20
CA PRO A 193 -9.54 -8.69 43.57
C PRO A 193 -8.65 -9.63 44.41
N SER A 194 -8.72 -9.51 45.74
CA SER A 194 -7.90 -10.29 46.67
C SER A 194 -8.26 -11.78 46.73
N ASP A 195 -9.46 -12.16 46.29
CA ASP A 195 -9.92 -13.56 46.19
C ASP A 195 -9.60 -14.21 44.84
N PHE A 196 -8.88 -13.50 43.95
CA PHE A 196 -8.40 -14.03 42.67
C PHE A 196 -7.34 -15.12 42.91
N PRO A 197 -7.56 -16.40 42.53
CA PRO A 197 -6.66 -17.49 42.87
C PRO A 197 -5.53 -17.63 41.84
N PRO A 198 -4.25 -17.40 42.19
CA PRO A 198 -3.17 -17.43 41.21
C PRO A 198 -2.23 -18.64 41.38
N ARG A 199 -2.59 -19.67 42.17
CA ARG A 199 -1.61 -20.67 42.67
C ARG A 199 -0.86 -21.46 41.58
N GLN A 200 -1.52 -21.83 40.48
CA GLN A 200 -0.92 -22.58 39.37
C GLN A 200 -0.77 -21.77 38.09
N LEU A 201 -1.10 -20.47 38.14
CA LEU A 201 -1.17 -19.62 36.96
C LEU A 201 0.24 -19.34 36.43
N ALA A 202 0.48 -19.73 35.18
CA ALA A 202 1.76 -19.53 34.50
C ALA A 202 1.71 -18.37 33.50
N VAL A 203 0.53 -18.10 32.92
CA VAL A 203 0.35 -17.01 31.95
C VAL A 203 -0.87 -16.19 32.32
N LEU A 204 -0.68 -14.88 32.40
CA LEU A 204 -1.74 -13.91 32.61
C LEU A 204 -1.65 -12.81 31.54
N ASP A 205 -2.61 -12.78 30.62
CA ASP A 205 -2.77 -11.73 29.62
C ASP A 205 -3.99 -10.87 29.95
N LEU A 206 -3.73 -9.64 30.36
CA LEU A 206 -4.71 -8.59 30.64
C LEU A 206 -4.54 -7.44 29.64
N SER A 207 -4.09 -7.70 28.42
CA SER A 207 -3.85 -6.64 27.44
C SER A 207 -5.13 -5.84 27.13
N ARG A 208 -4.97 -4.53 26.87
CA ARG A 208 -6.01 -3.55 26.56
C ARG A 208 -7.05 -3.37 27.68
N SER A 209 -6.71 -3.73 28.91
CA SER A 209 -7.63 -3.66 30.07
C SER A 209 -7.68 -2.28 30.72
N LYS A 210 -8.68 -2.07 31.57
CA LYS A 210 -8.86 -0.84 32.36
C LYS A 210 -8.05 -0.80 33.65
N ILE A 211 -7.17 -1.78 33.87
CA ILE A 211 -6.38 -1.94 35.09
C ILE A 211 -5.56 -0.68 35.39
N GLU A 212 -5.76 -0.14 36.59
CA GLU A 212 -5.02 0.97 37.17
C GLU A 212 -3.90 0.48 38.10
N HIS A 213 -4.21 -0.57 38.88
CA HIS A 213 -3.31 -1.28 39.76
C HIS A 213 -3.54 -2.79 39.61
N LEU A 214 -2.49 -3.59 39.42
CA LEU A 214 -2.68 -5.02 39.16
C LEU A 214 -3.31 -5.76 40.36
N TRP A 215 -2.89 -5.47 41.60
CA TRP A 215 -3.48 -5.98 42.86
C TRP A 215 -3.19 -5.06 44.07
N HIS A 216 -4.03 -5.11 45.10
CA HIS A 216 -3.93 -4.30 46.33
C HIS A 216 -3.30 -5.09 47.50
N GLY A 217 -2.28 -4.53 48.18
CA GLY A 217 -1.77 -5.01 49.49
C GLY A 217 -0.29 -5.42 49.54
N ARG A 218 0.28 -5.41 50.76
CA ARG A 218 1.72 -5.61 51.08
C ARG A 218 2.14 -7.08 51.28
N GLY A 219 1.37 -8.02 50.74
CA GLY A 219 1.54 -9.44 50.99
C GLY A 219 0.83 -10.26 49.93
N ASN A 220 1.17 -10.02 48.67
CA ASN A 220 0.59 -10.84 47.63
C ASN A 220 1.41 -12.13 47.52
N LYS A 221 0.82 -13.24 47.98
CA LYS A 221 1.23 -14.61 47.61
C LYS A 221 0.86 -14.82 46.12
N VAL A 222 1.32 -13.92 45.26
CA VAL A 222 1.12 -13.96 43.81
C VAL A 222 1.74 -15.27 43.33
N ALA A 223 1.09 -15.90 42.36
CA ALA A 223 1.60 -17.01 41.55
C ALA A 223 3.13 -17.11 41.53
N GLU A 224 3.70 -17.92 42.42
CA GLU A 224 5.13 -18.27 42.41
C GLU A 224 5.52 -18.90 41.06
N LYS A 225 4.52 -19.45 40.36
CA LYS A 225 4.61 -20.08 39.05
C LYS A 225 4.31 -19.17 37.86
N LEU A 226 3.99 -17.88 38.06
CA LEU A 226 3.73 -16.99 36.93
C LEU A 226 5.01 -16.76 36.14
N MET A 227 4.98 -17.15 34.87
CA MET A 227 6.09 -17.05 33.93
C MET A 227 5.90 -15.90 32.95
N PHE A 228 4.65 -15.60 32.59
CA PHE A 228 4.32 -14.63 31.55
C PHE A 228 3.23 -13.67 32.01
N LEU A 229 3.53 -12.37 32.00
CA LEU A 229 2.58 -11.31 32.32
C LEU A 229 2.49 -10.33 31.14
N ASN A 230 1.32 -10.26 30.51
CA ASN A 230 1.05 -9.35 29.40
C ASN A 230 0.04 -8.27 29.79
N LEU A 231 0.49 -7.03 29.79
CA LEU A 231 -0.26 -5.81 30.10
C LEU A 231 -0.25 -4.83 28.93
N PHE A 232 0.00 -5.31 27.69
CA PHE A 232 0.01 -4.49 26.48
C PHE A 232 -1.23 -3.58 26.40
N GLY A 233 -1.06 -2.28 26.20
CA GLY A 233 -2.15 -1.33 26.00
C GLY A 233 -3.03 -1.08 27.24
N CYS A 234 -2.54 -1.37 28.45
CA CYS A 234 -3.20 -0.96 29.70
C CYS A 234 -2.97 0.53 29.96
N PHE A 235 -3.69 1.39 29.23
CA PHE A 235 -3.51 2.86 29.26
C PHE A 235 -3.75 3.52 30.63
N ASN A 236 -4.43 2.82 31.54
CA ASN A 236 -4.72 3.31 32.88
C ASN A 236 -3.69 2.92 33.94
N LEU A 237 -2.76 2.00 33.62
CA LEU A 237 -1.77 1.49 34.56
C LEU A 237 -0.80 2.61 34.95
N THR A 238 -0.78 2.98 36.21
CA THR A 238 0.08 4.07 36.72
C THR A 238 1.37 3.56 37.34
N THR A 239 1.29 2.43 38.04
CA THR A 239 2.40 1.75 38.70
C THR A 239 2.19 0.23 38.65
N ILE A 240 3.30 -0.51 38.64
CA ILE A 240 3.29 -1.97 38.81
C ILE A 240 3.43 -2.26 40.31
N PRO A 241 2.73 -3.27 40.86
CA PRO A 241 2.90 -3.63 42.27
C PRO A 241 4.24 -4.32 42.54
N ASP A 242 4.48 -4.68 43.80
CA ASP A 242 5.58 -5.57 44.16
C ASP A 242 5.45 -6.94 43.47
N LEU A 243 6.49 -7.31 42.72
CA LEU A 243 6.66 -8.58 42.02
C LEU A 243 7.72 -9.48 42.70
N SER A 244 8.20 -9.14 43.90
CA SER A 244 9.22 -9.92 44.62
C SER A 244 8.83 -11.39 44.87
N GLY A 245 7.53 -11.69 44.94
CA GLY A 245 6.99 -13.04 45.06
C GLY A 245 7.02 -13.87 43.76
N ASN A 246 7.23 -13.25 42.60
CA ASN A 246 7.19 -13.93 41.30
C ASN A 246 8.56 -14.55 40.97
N ARG A 247 8.79 -15.77 41.47
CA ARG A 247 10.07 -16.50 41.34
C ARG A 247 10.29 -17.18 39.99
N ALA A 248 9.28 -17.21 39.12
CA ALA A 248 9.33 -17.87 37.82
C ALA A 248 9.11 -16.92 36.64
N LEU A 249 8.97 -15.60 36.86
CA LEU A 249 8.59 -14.66 35.81
C LEU A 249 9.73 -14.50 34.79
N GLU A 250 9.47 -14.89 33.54
CA GLU A 250 10.42 -14.85 32.43
C GLU A 250 10.11 -13.73 31.43
N LYS A 251 8.84 -13.34 31.27
CA LYS A 251 8.42 -12.33 30.29
C LYS A 251 7.42 -11.34 30.89
N LEU A 252 7.72 -10.05 30.73
CA LEU A 252 6.87 -8.95 31.14
C LEU A 252 6.65 -7.99 29.97
N ILE A 253 5.40 -7.86 29.52
CA ILE A 253 4.99 -6.94 28.44
C ILE A 253 4.15 -5.82 29.04
N LEU A 254 4.61 -4.59 28.88
CA LEU A 254 3.98 -3.35 29.32
C LEU A 254 3.81 -2.36 28.17
N GLU A 255 4.04 -2.80 26.93
CA GLU A 255 3.99 -1.96 25.75
C GLU A 255 2.68 -1.14 25.69
N ARG A 256 2.77 0.16 25.34
CA ARG A 256 1.66 1.12 25.28
C ARG A 256 0.93 1.38 26.61
N CYS A 257 1.59 1.19 27.76
CA CYS A 257 1.07 1.65 29.05
C CYS A 257 1.36 3.15 29.25
N SER A 258 0.57 4.01 28.60
CA SER A 258 0.88 5.45 28.51
C SER A 258 0.87 6.21 29.83
N LYS A 259 0.15 5.78 30.87
CA LYS A 259 0.19 6.42 32.22
C LYS A 259 1.28 5.88 33.15
N LEU A 260 2.03 4.86 32.72
CA LEU A 260 3.07 4.26 33.53
C LEU A 260 4.24 5.24 33.65
N THR A 261 4.49 5.74 34.87
CA THR A 261 5.54 6.74 35.10
C THR A 261 6.81 6.15 35.69
N LYS A 262 6.67 5.11 36.51
CA LYS A 262 7.76 4.43 37.22
C LYS A 262 7.48 2.94 37.35
N LEU A 263 8.56 2.17 37.46
CA LEU A 263 8.53 0.75 37.78
C LEU A 263 8.80 0.51 39.26
N HIS A 264 8.22 -0.55 39.83
CA HIS A 264 8.53 -0.95 41.21
C HIS A 264 9.93 -1.55 41.31
N ALA A 265 10.63 -1.29 42.41
CA ALA A 265 12.02 -1.70 42.63
C ALA A 265 12.23 -3.22 42.51
N SER A 266 11.22 -4.03 42.83
CA SER A 266 11.27 -5.48 42.73
C SER A 266 11.59 -6.00 41.32
N ILE A 267 11.25 -5.25 40.26
CA ILE A 267 11.52 -5.67 38.88
C ILE A 267 13.02 -5.85 38.65
N GLY A 268 13.84 -4.97 39.21
CA GLY A 268 15.29 -5.05 39.10
C GLY A 268 15.92 -6.25 39.82
N ASN A 269 15.16 -6.93 40.68
CA ASN A 269 15.58 -8.11 41.43
C ASN A 269 15.09 -9.43 40.82
N LEU A 270 14.42 -9.41 39.66
CA LEU A 270 13.87 -10.61 39.02
C LEU A 270 14.94 -11.44 38.29
N GLY A 271 15.57 -12.37 39.01
CA GLY A 271 16.59 -13.30 38.49
C GLY A 271 16.17 -14.26 37.38
N THR A 272 14.87 -14.36 37.10
CA THR A 272 14.32 -15.22 36.04
C THR A 272 13.92 -14.46 34.78
N LEU A 273 13.86 -13.13 34.83
CA LEU A 273 13.31 -12.34 33.73
C LEU A 273 14.24 -12.39 32.51
N VAL A 274 13.72 -12.83 31.37
CA VAL A 274 14.40 -12.97 30.08
C VAL A 274 13.99 -11.84 29.13
N HIS A 275 12.73 -11.41 29.17
CA HIS A 275 12.19 -10.42 28.24
C HIS A 275 11.39 -9.33 28.97
N LEU A 276 11.80 -8.07 28.79
CA LEU A 276 11.10 -6.90 29.32
C LEU A 276 10.78 -5.93 28.18
N ASN A 277 9.49 -5.75 27.89
CA ASN A 277 9.02 -4.84 26.84
C ASN A 277 8.20 -3.69 27.43
N LEU A 278 8.73 -2.48 27.34
CA LEU A 278 8.16 -1.21 27.77
C LEU A 278 7.90 -0.26 26.58
N ARG A 279 7.82 -0.80 25.35
CA ARG A 279 7.67 0.01 24.14
C ARG A 279 6.48 0.98 24.24
N ASP A 280 6.61 2.20 23.73
CA ASP A 280 5.56 3.22 23.74
C ASP A 280 4.98 3.52 25.16
N CYS A 281 5.75 3.31 26.23
CA CYS A 281 5.43 3.83 27.56
C CYS A 281 5.84 5.30 27.65
N GLU A 282 5.10 6.17 26.97
CA GLU A 282 5.48 7.56 26.70
C GLU A 282 5.83 8.40 27.94
N ASN A 283 5.17 8.13 29.08
CA ASN A 283 5.39 8.87 30.34
C ASN A 283 6.38 8.20 31.31
N LEU A 284 7.05 7.11 30.91
CA LEU A 284 8.04 6.45 31.76
C LEU A 284 9.25 7.36 31.96
N ILE A 285 9.53 7.73 33.22
CA ILE A 285 10.58 8.70 33.56
C ILE A 285 11.89 7.99 33.90
N GLU A 286 11.81 6.90 34.67
CA GLU A 286 12.98 6.18 35.19
C GLU A 286 12.72 4.68 35.33
N LEU A 287 13.79 3.90 35.20
CA LEU A 287 13.82 2.48 35.57
C LEU A 287 14.23 2.32 37.05
N PRO A 288 14.06 1.13 37.65
CA PRO A 288 14.56 0.87 39.00
C PRO A 288 16.07 1.16 39.10
N ASN A 289 16.48 1.84 40.18
CA ASN A 289 17.88 2.19 40.39
C ASN A 289 18.79 0.96 40.62
N ASP A 290 18.21 -0.11 41.15
CA ASP A 290 18.91 -1.39 41.31
C ASP A 290 18.37 -2.37 40.28
N VAL A 291 19.22 -2.78 39.34
CA VAL A 291 18.92 -3.82 38.33
C VAL A 291 19.87 -5.02 38.46
N SER A 292 20.52 -5.18 39.61
CA SER A 292 21.53 -6.22 39.85
C SER A 292 20.98 -7.64 39.72
N GLY A 293 19.67 -7.85 39.90
CA GLY A 293 19.03 -9.15 39.76
C GLY A 293 18.74 -9.60 38.33
N LEU A 294 18.75 -8.71 37.32
CA LEU A 294 18.33 -9.00 35.93
C LEU A 294 19.40 -9.80 35.12
N THR A 295 19.93 -10.87 35.71
CA THR A 295 21.08 -11.65 35.18
C THR A 295 20.75 -12.52 33.97
N LYS A 296 19.48 -12.91 33.80
CA LYS A 296 18.99 -13.71 32.66
C LYS A 296 18.33 -12.88 31.55
N LEU A 297 18.26 -11.55 31.70
CA LEU A 297 17.58 -10.70 30.74
C LEU A 297 18.31 -10.75 29.40
N GLU A 298 17.60 -11.16 28.34
CA GLU A 298 18.11 -11.23 26.97
C GLU A 298 17.60 -10.07 26.11
N ASN A 299 16.36 -9.62 26.31
CA ASN A 299 15.77 -8.52 25.53
C ASN A 299 15.22 -7.43 26.45
N LEU A 300 15.70 -6.20 26.24
CA LEU A 300 15.20 -5.00 26.89
C LEU A 300 14.71 -3.99 25.84
N ILE A 301 13.39 -3.80 25.77
CA ILE A 301 12.75 -2.90 24.80
C ILE A 301 12.18 -1.69 25.53
N LEU A 302 12.75 -0.53 25.24
CA LEU A 302 12.39 0.78 25.81
C LEU A 302 12.00 1.80 24.71
N SER A 303 11.94 1.36 23.45
CA SER A 303 11.59 2.22 22.29
C SER A 303 10.28 2.97 22.52
N GLY A 304 10.22 4.27 22.27
CA GLY A 304 9.03 5.10 22.47
C GLY A 304 8.81 5.60 23.91
N CYS A 305 9.73 5.33 24.85
CA CYS A 305 9.70 5.95 26.18
C CYS A 305 10.21 7.40 26.12
N LEU A 306 9.35 8.32 25.68
CA LEU A 306 9.70 9.71 25.34
C LEU A 306 10.27 10.53 26.52
N GLN A 307 9.93 10.19 27.76
CA GLN A 307 10.39 10.89 28.96
C GLN A 307 11.61 10.26 29.65
N LEU A 308 12.07 9.10 29.17
CA LEU A 308 13.20 8.37 29.78
C LEU A 308 14.51 9.08 29.44
N LYS A 309 15.12 9.73 30.44
CA LYS A 309 16.33 10.56 30.27
C LYS A 309 17.64 9.83 30.51
N GLU A 310 17.62 8.83 31.39
CA GLU A 310 18.81 8.13 31.87
C GLU A 310 18.49 6.65 32.08
N LEU A 311 19.50 5.81 31.93
CA LEU A 311 19.45 4.39 32.25
C LEU A 311 20.14 4.15 33.61
N PRO A 312 19.80 3.05 34.34
CA PRO A 312 20.45 2.71 35.59
C PRO A 312 21.97 2.61 35.42
N SER A 313 22.74 3.05 36.43
CA SER A 313 24.20 2.99 36.37
C SER A 313 24.74 1.57 36.54
N ASN A 314 24.07 0.72 37.32
CA ASN A 314 24.52 -0.63 37.70
C ASN A 314 24.00 -1.76 36.81
N MET A 315 23.99 -1.58 35.48
CA MET A 315 23.52 -2.61 34.54
C MET A 315 24.49 -3.77 34.31
N ASP A 316 25.68 -3.75 34.92
CA ASP A 316 26.77 -4.74 34.74
C ASP A 316 26.34 -6.20 34.96
N SER A 317 25.26 -6.42 35.73
CA SER A 317 24.69 -7.72 36.04
C SER A 317 23.97 -8.39 34.86
N MET A 318 23.55 -7.63 33.84
CA MET A 318 22.79 -8.11 32.68
C MET A 318 23.67 -8.87 31.68
N VAL A 319 24.41 -9.87 32.15
CA VAL A 319 25.40 -10.65 31.38
C VAL A 319 24.80 -11.48 30.23
N SER A 320 23.47 -11.63 30.21
CA SER A 320 22.75 -12.39 29.18
C SER A 320 22.15 -11.50 28.08
N LEU A 321 22.26 -10.17 28.19
CA LEU A 321 21.56 -9.25 27.29
C LEU A 321 22.05 -9.38 25.85
N LYS A 322 21.12 -9.67 24.93
CA LYS A 322 21.35 -9.82 23.48
C LYS A 322 20.79 -8.64 22.70
N GLU A 323 19.66 -8.08 23.13
CA GLU A 323 19.00 -6.97 22.43
C GLU A 323 18.64 -5.83 23.37
N LEU A 324 19.03 -4.61 22.98
CA LEU A 324 18.69 -3.37 23.66
C LEU A 324 18.11 -2.36 22.66
N LEU A 325 16.82 -2.04 22.80
CA LEU A 325 16.13 -1.10 21.92
C LEU A 325 15.71 0.16 22.69
N LEU A 326 16.25 1.31 22.32
CA LEU A 326 16.11 2.60 22.99
C LEU A 326 15.56 3.68 22.06
N ASP A 327 14.88 3.29 20.98
CA ASP A 327 14.47 4.23 19.93
C ASP A 327 13.52 5.31 20.47
N GLY A 328 13.69 6.57 20.06
CA GLY A 328 12.78 7.66 20.42
C GLY A 328 12.78 8.00 21.90
N THR A 329 13.79 7.57 22.67
CA THR A 329 13.96 7.95 24.08
C THR A 329 14.62 9.32 24.22
N ALA A 330 14.49 9.93 25.40
CA ALA A 330 15.16 11.19 25.73
C ALA A 330 16.57 10.99 26.32
N VAL A 331 17.16 9.81 26.11
CA VAL A 331 18.48 9.44 26.64
C VAL A 331 19.55 10.37 26.09
N LYS A 332 20.30 10.99 27.00
CA LYS A 332 21.41 11.91 26.66
C LYS A 332 22.74 11.19 26.52
N ASN A 333 23.01 10.24 27.40
CA ASN A 333 24.25 9.46 27.48
C ASN A 333 23.92 8.01 27.82
N LEU A 334 24.76 7.08 27.34
CA LEU A 334 24.71 5.68 27.74
C LEU A 334 25.61 5.44 28.95
N PRO A 335 25.16 4.73 30.01
CA PRO A 335 26.01 4.41 31.16
C PRO A 335 27.17 3.48 30.77
N GLU A 336 28.30 3.61 31.47
CA GLU A 336 29.52 2.82 31.17
C GLU A 336 29.32 1.31 31.25
N SER A 337 28.36 0.87 32.07
CA SER A 337 28.02 -0.55 32.27
C SER A 337 27.50 -1.24 31.00
N ILE A 338 26.84 -0.52 30.08
CA ILE A 338 26.37 -1.09 28.80
C ILE A 338 27.54 -1.66 27.99
N PHE A 339 28.69 -1.01 28.05
CA PHE A 339 29.88 -1.41 27.27
C PHE A 339 30.59 -2.65 27.83
N ARG A 340 30.04 -3.28 28.88
CA ARG A 340 30.51 -4.56 29.43
C ARG A 340 29.66 -5.74 28.96
N PHE A 341 28.59 -5.52 28.19
CA PHE A 341 27.71 -6.59 27.71
C PHE A 341 28.41 -7.45 26.66
N SER A 342 28.86 -8.64 27.09
CA SER A 342 29.59 -9.58 26.25
C SER A 342 28.72 -10.37 25.27
N LYS A 343 27.39 -10.33 25.41
CA LYS A 343 26.44 -11.04 24.53
C LYS A 343 25.54 -10.12 23.71
N LEU A 344 25.72 -8.80 23.78
CA LEU A 344 24.84 -7.86 23.09
C LEU A 344 25.06 -7.96 21.58
N GLU A 345 24.05 -8.42 20.85
CA GLU A 345 24.05 -8.60 19.40
C GLU A 345 23.35 -7.45 18.68
N LYS A 346 22.36 -6.81 19.30
CA LYS A 346 21.57 -5.73 18.68
C LYS A 346 21.42 -4.52 19.61
N LEU A 347 21.77 -3.35 19.09
CA LEU A 347 21.58 -2.06 19.76
C LEU A 347 20.85 -1.10 18.83
N SER A 348 19.66 -0.66 19.22
CA SER A 348 18.88 0.32 18.46
C SER A 348 18.69 1.61 19.25
N LEU A 349 19.06 2.73 18.64
CA LEU A 349 19.08 4.08 19.20
C LEU A 349 18.52 5.06 18.18
N ASN A 350 17.49 4.66 17.43
CA ASN A 350 16.88 5.49 16.39
C ASN A 350 16.10 6.64 17.01
N ARG A 351 16.01 7.79 16.36
CA ARG A 351 15.23 8.96 16.81
C ARG A 351 15.64 9.47 18.20
N CYS A 352 16.85 9.17 18.66
CA CYS A 352 17.40 9.65 19.93
C CYS A 352 17.92 11.08 19.74
N LYS A 353 17.00 12.06 19.80
CA LYS A 353 17.28 13.47 19.49
C LYS A 353 18.17 14.19 20.50
N HIS A 354 18.42 13.58 21.67
CA HIS A 354 19.27 14.14 22.73
C HIS A 354 20.64 13.47 22.82
N LEU A 355 20.87 12.38 22.09
CA LEU A 355 22.13 11.66 22.06
C LEU A 355 23.07 12.32 21.03
N LYS A 356 23.97 13.19 21.50
CA LYS A 356 24.90 13.94 20.65
C LYS A 356 26.14 13.16 20.22
N GLY A 357 26.54 12.15 20.99
CA GLY A 357 27.72 11.35 20.73
C GLY A 357 27.67 10.00 21.42
N LEU A 358 28.52 9.08 20.96
CA LEU A 358 28.79 7.80 21.60
C LEU A 358 30.19 7.85 22.25
N PRO A 359 30.38 7.25 23.44
CA PRO A 359 31.69 7.22 24.09
C PRO A 359 32.64 6.23 23.42
N GLU A 360 33.96 6.40 23.61
CA GLU A 360 34.99 5.49 23.09
C GLU A 360 34.91 4.05 23.63
N LEU A 361 34.10 3.83 24.66
CA LEU A 361 33.85 2.49 25.18
C LEU A 361 32.96 1.65 24.25
N ILE A 362 32.29 2.24 23.25
CA ILE A 362 31.43 1.50 22.30
C ILE A 362 32.17 0.35 21.62
N GLY A 363 33.47 0.52 21.33
CA GLY A 363 34.30 -0.50 20.70
C GLY A 363 34.51 -1.78 21.51
N LYS A 364 34.09 -1.81 22.79
CA LYS A 364 34.13 -3.02 23.63
C LYS A 364 32.97 -3.98 23.39
N LEU A 365 31.94 -3.59 22.64
CA LEU A 365 30.78 -4.42 22.32
C LEU A 365 31.11 -5.42 21.20
N HIS A 366 32.06 -6.33 21.45
CA HIS A 366 32.61 -7.23 20.43
C HIS A 366 31.60 -8.20 19.82
N SER A 367 30.48 -8.47 20.49
CA SER A 367 29.42 -9.37 20.01
C SER A 367 28.35 -8.68 19.15
N LEU A 368 28.44 -7.36 18.99
CA LEU A 368 27.43 -6.57 18.30
C LEU A 368 27.41 -6.89 16.80
N LYS A 369 26.23 -7.29 16.29
CA LYS A 369 25.96 -7.61 14.89
C LYS A 369 25.14 -6.53 14.20
N GLU A 370 24.21 -5.90 14.90
CA GLU A 370 23.35 -4.85 14.35
C GLU A 370 23.36 -3.60 15.23
N ILE A 371 23.64 -2.46 14.62
CA ILE A 371 23.46 -1.15 15.23
C ILE A 371 22.67 -0.20 14.33
N SER A 372 21.63 0.40 14.90
CA SER A 372 20.74 1.33 14.19
C SER A 372 20.67 2.64 14.96
N LEU A 373 21.04 3.75 14.30
CA LEU A 373 21.16 5.09 14.88
C LEU A 373 20.38 6.13 14.07
N ASN A 374 19.38 5.69 13.31
CA ASN A 374 18.64 6.47 12.33
C ASN A 374 17.93 7.67 12.95
N ASP A 375 17.96 8.83 12.30
CA ASP A 375 17.31 10.09 12.76
C ASP A 375 17.75 10.52 14.17
N SER A 376 18.98 10.17 14.56
CA SER A 376 19.58 10.58 15.84
C SER A 376 20.42 11.85 15.69
N ALA A 377 20.59 12.57 16.81
CA ALA A 377 21.31 13.85 16.84
C ALA A 377 22.85 13.70 16.93
N LEU A 378 23.38 12.55 16.50
CA LEU A 378 24.80 12.22 16.57
C LEU A 378 25.62 13.19 15.70
N GLU A 379 26.63 13.80 16.31
CA GLU A 379 27.52 14.74 15.63
C GLU A 379 28.71 14.01 14.97
N ASN A 380 29.25 12.98 15.62
CA ASN A 380 30.37 12.16 15.15
C ASN A 380 30.27 10.71 15.68
N LEU A 381 31.00 9.78 15.03
CA LEU A 381 31.25 8.43 15.56
C LEU A 381 32.67 8.35 16.16
N PRO A 382 32.85 7.69 17.32
CA PRO A 382 34.17 7.54 17.97
C PRO A 382 35.10 6.62 17.17
N VAL A 383 36.42 6.76 17.34
CA VAL A 383 37.41 5.97 16.58
C VAL A 383 37.32 4.49 16.92
N SER A 384 37.05 4.17 18.20
CA SER A 384 36.80 2.81 18.68
C SER A 384 35.63 2.09 18.01
N PHE A 385 34.75 2.77 17.26
CA PHE A 385 33.66 2.14 16.52
C PHE A 385 34.17 1.09 15.53
N GLY A 386 35.39 1.28 14.99
CA GLY A 386 36.05 0.31 14.12
C GLY A 386 36.49 -0.99 14.81
N TYR A 387 36.35 -1.12 16.14
CA TYR A 387 36.68 -2.35 16.86
C TYR A 387 35.51 -3.35 16.95
N LEU A 388 34.35 -3.01 16.37
CA LEU A 388 33.16 -3.86 16.30
C LEU A 388 33.29 -4.91 15.17
N ALA A 389 34.26 -5.82 15.28
CA ALA A 389 34.63 -6.74 14.22
C ALA A 389 33.51 -7.68 13.73
N ASN A 390 32.51 -7.97 14.58
CA ASN A 390 31.36 -8.82 14.24
C ASN A 390 30.15 -8.03 13.72
N LEU A 391 30.27 -6.71 13.52
CA LEU A 391 29.16 -5.89 13.06
C LEU A 391 28.81 -6.24 11.62
N GLU A 392 27.58 -6.69 11.39
CA GLU A 392 27.03 -7.09 10.11
C GLU A 392 26.18 -5.98 9.48
N LYS A 393 25.49 -5.18 10.30
CA LYS A 393 24.57 -4.14 9.85
C LYS A 393 24.77 -2.83 10.59
N LEU A 394 24.99 -1.76 9.82
CA LEU A 394 25.12 -0.39 10.32
C LEU A 394 24.13 0.52 9.60
N SER A 395 23.15 1.02 10.34
CA SER A 395 22.15 1.95 9.82
C SER A 395 22.30 3.33 10.47
N LEU A 396 22.63 4.32 9.66
CA LEU A 396 22.82 5.73 9.96
C LEU A 396 21.94 6.58 9.03
N LEU A 397 20.67 6.20 8.84
CA LEU A 397 19.74 6.92 7.97
C LEU A 397 19.29 8.22 8.63
N TRP A 398 19.17 9.31 7.88
CA TRP A 398 18.60 10.59 8.36
C TRP A 398 19.36 11.27 9.52
N CYS A 399 20.61 10.89 9.80
CA CYS A 399 21.45 11.52 10.82
C CYS A 399 22.00 12.86 10.32
N LYS A 400 21.16 13.90 10.37
CA LYS A 400 21.47 15.22 9.79
C LYS A 400 22.66 15.93 10.44
N SER A 401 22.94 15.66 11.71
CA SER A 401 24.09 16.25 12.44
C SER A 401 25.41 15.52 12.18
N LEU A 402 25.36 14.31 11.63
CA LEU A 402 26.54 13.47 11.42
C LEU A 402 27.24 13.90 10.13
N THR A 403 28.37 14.59 10.25
CA THR A 403 29.04 15.20 9.09
C THR A 403 30.21 14.38 8.53
N THR A 404 30.79 13.51 9.35
CA THR A 404 31.96 12.69 9.00
C THR A 404 31.79 11.25 9.52
N ILE A 405 32.45 10.31 8.84
CA ILE A 405 32.60 8.92 9.27
C ILE A 405 34.11 8.69 9.50
N PRO A 406 34.53 8.10 10.64
CA PRO A 406 35.96 7.90 10.91
C PRO A 406 36.56 6.83 9.99
N ASP A 407 37.86 6.95 9.66
CA ASP A 407 38.58 5.96 8.85
C ASP A 407 38.59 4.55 9.48
N SER A 408 38.42 4.46 10.81
CA SER A 408 38.31 3.18 11.50
C SER A 408 37.10 2.34 11.04
N ILE A 409 36.13 2.92 10.32
CA ILE A 409 35.02 2.17 9.71
C ILE A 409 35.52 1.04 8.80
N GLY A 410 36.67 1.19 8.14
CA GLY A 410 37.24 0.16 7.27
C GLY A 410 37.67 -1.11 7.98
N ASN A 411 37.74 -1.10 9.33
CA ASN A 411 38.08 -2.27 10.13
C ASN A 411 36.88 -3.21 10.37
N LEU A 412 35.66 -2.82 9.98
CA LEU A 412 34.45 -3.62 10.16
C LEU A 412 34.36 -4.75 9.12
N SER A 413 35.22 -5.76 9.28
CA SER A 413 35.39 -6.83 8.30
C SER A 413 34.14 -7.69 8.07
N SER A 414 33.21 -7.77 9.03
CA SER A 414 31.96 -8.53 8.89
C SER A 414 30.79 -7.73 8.31
N LEU A 415 30.98 -6.43 8.00
CA LEU A 415 29.88 -5.55 7.63
C LEU A 415 29.31 -5.93 6.27
N MET A 416 28.01 -6.26 6.23
CA MET A 416 27.26 -6.64 5.04
C MET A 416 26.33 -5.53 4.54
N GLU A 417 25.80 -4.70 5.44
CA GLU A 417 24.84 -3.65 5.11
C GLU A 417 25.26 -2.32 5.75
N PHE A 418 25.51 -1.30 4.92
CA PHE A 418 25.88 0.04 5.37
C PHE A 418 24.97 1.10 4.78
N GLN A 419 24.18 1.75 5.63
CA GLN A 419 23.18 2.72 5.23
C GLN A 419 23.47 4.10 5.84
N THR A 420 23.58 5.11 4.98
CA THR A 420 23.88 6.50 5.35
C THR A 420 22.94 7.51 4.68
N TYR A 421 21.90 7.03 3.98
CA TYR A 421 20.96 7.87 3.25
C TYR A 421 20.22 8.85 4.17
N GLY A 422 20.21 10.14 3.81
CA GLY A 422 19.58 11.22 4.54
C GLY A 422 20.48 11.89 5.59
N SER A 423 21.73 11.45 5.72
CA SER A 423 22.68 11.96 6.72
C SER A 423 23.51 13.12 6.21
N GLY A 424 24.03 13.94 7.13
CA GLY A 424 24.83 15.14 6.82
C GLY A 424 26.24 14.87 6.29
N ILE A 425 26.52 13.63 5.84
CA ILE A 425 27.86 13.16 5.50
C ILE A 425 28.31 13.80 4.18
N LYS A 426 29.42 14.53 4.23
CA LYS A 426 30.01 15.22 3.07
C LYS A 426 30.77 14.31 2.15
N GLU A 427 31.52 13.38 2.72
CA GLU A 427 32.41 12.47 2.00
C GLU A 427 32.48 11.14 2.77
N LEU A 428 32.58 10.04 2.04
CA LEU A 428 32.89 8.73 2.62
C LEU A 428 34.41 8.60 2.77
N PRO A 429 34.92 8.08 3.91
CA PRO A 429 36.36 7.93 4.10
C PRO A 429 36.95 6.88 3.15
N VAL A 430 38.22 7.02 2.81
CA VAL A 430 38.94 6.09 1.91
C VAL A 430 38.89 4.66 2.45
N ALA A 431 38.87 4.49 3.77
CA ALA A 431 38.79 3.19 4.41
C ALA A 431 37.50 2.40 4.12
N VAL A 432 36.42 3.02 3.61
CA VAL A 432 35.20 2.30 3.17
C VAL A 432 35.54 1.21 2.16
N GLY A 433 36.52 1.42 1.29
CA GLY A 433 36.98 0.43 0.31
C GLY A 433 37.51 -0.88 0.90
N SER A 434 37.85 -0.91 2.19
CA SER A 434 38.33 -2.11 2.88
C SER A 434 37.21 -3.07 3.32
N LEU A 435 35.93 -2.67 3.19
CA LEU A 435 34.76 -3.45 3.61
C LEU A 435 34.44 -4.58 2.62
N SER A 436 35.28 -5.62 2.61
CA SER A 436 35.26 -6.69 1.61
C SER A 436 34.01 -7.56 1.61
N ASN A 437 33.27 -7.64 2.73
CA ASN A 437 32.02 -8.41 2.86
C ASN A 437 30.75 -7.57 2.63
N LEU A 438 30.89 -6.28 2.30
CA LEU A 438 29.75 -5.38 2.13
C LEU A 438 28.94 -5.77 0.90
N LYS A 439 27.64 -6.04 1.09
CA LYS A 439 26.70 -6.45 0.03
C LYS A 439 25.79 -5.30 -0.40
N GLU A 440 25.41 -4.43 0.53
CA GLU A 440 24.58 -3.27 0.24
C GLU A 440 25.19 -1.99 0.84
N LEU A 441 25.37 -0.99 -0.03
CA LEU A 441 25.76 0.37 0.34
C LEU A 441 24.68 1.34 -0.14
N SER A 442 24.06 2.05 0.80
CA SER A 442 23.10 3.11 0.50
C SER A 442 23.60 4.43 1.05
N THR A 443 23.76 5.43 0.19
CA THR A 443 24.22 6.76 0.56
C THR A 443 23.49 7.86 -0.21
N GLY A 444 23.62 9.11 0.28
CA GLY A 444 23.04 10.30 -0.34
C GLY A 444 21.90 10.93 0.45
N HIS A 445 21.08 11.76 -0.20
CA HIS A 445 20.02 12.63 0.35
C HIS A 445 20.52 13.70 1.32
N GLY A 446 20.39 14.96 0.90
CA GLY A 446 20.81 16.15 1.65
C GLY A 446 21.49 17.20 0.77
N GLN A 447 21.81 16.90 -0.49
CA GLN A 447 22.59 17.77 -1.39
C GLN A 447 23.97 18.11 -0.82
N ILE A 448 24.66 17.16 -0.17
CA ILE A 448 25.95 17.43 0.47
C ILE A 448 27.06 16.47 0.00
N LEU A 449 26.75 15.19 -0.25
CA LEU A 449 27.75 14.24 -0.76
C LEU A 449 28.21 14.66 -2.16
N SER A 450 29.47 15.07 -2.28
CA SER A 450 30.05 15.66 -3.49
C SER A 450 30.90 14.68 -4.30
N ARG A 451 31.47 13.64 -3.68
CA ARG A 451 32.33 12.64 -4.32
C ARG A 451 32.26 11.29 -3.62
N LEU A 452 32.52 10.23 -4.38
CA LEU A 452 32.84 8.90 -3.86
C LEU A 452 34.36 8.71 -3.86
N PRO A 453 34.95 8.02 -2.87
CA PRO A 453 36.38 7.75 -2.86
C PRO A 453 36.74 6.69 -3.91
N ASP A 454 37.92 6.80 -4.52
CA ASP A 454 38.46 5.82 -5.49
C ASP A 454 38.55 4.40 -4.90
N SER A 455 38.73 4.31 -3.58
CA SER A 455 38.74 3.03 -2.87
C SER A 455 37.42 2.26 -2.93
N ILE A 456 36.32 2.86 -3.41
CA ILE A 456 35.04 2.17 -3.62
C ILE A 456 35.21 0.89 -4.46
N GLY A 457 36.16 0.87 -5.38
CA GLY A 457 36.48 -0.32 -6.18
C GLY A 457 36.95 -1.54 -5.38
N GLY A 458 37.32 -1.37 -4.11
CA GLY A 458 37.70 -2.47 -3.19
C GLY A 458 36.53 -3.28 -2.63
N LEU A 459 35.28 -2.82 -2.81
CA LEU A 459 34.07 -3.49 -2.31
C LEU A 459 33.67 -4.71 -3.16
N ASN A 460 34.50 -5.75 -3.13
CA ASN A 460 34.39 -6.92 -4.01
C ASN A 460 33.08 -7.72 -3.90
N SER A 461 32.41 -7.68 -2.75
CA SER A 461 31.14 -8.40 -2.49
C SER A 461 29.90 -7.53 -2.70
N LEU A 462 30.04 -6.29 -3.15
CA LEU A 462 28.92 -5.35 -3.25
C LEU A 462 27.97 -5.79 -4.36
N VAL A 463 26.70 -5.99 -4.00
CA VAL A 463 25.63 -6.41 -4.91
C VAL A 463 24.74 -5.21 -5.27
N VAL A 464 24.47 -4.33 -4.30
CA VAL A 464 23.58 -3.18 -4.45
C VAL A 464 24.28 -1.89 -4.02
N LEU A 465 24.34 -0.92 -4.92
CA LEU A 465 24.85 0.42 -4.68
C LEU A 465 23.76 1.46 -4.97
N LYS A 466 23.33 2.17 -3.94
CA LYS A 466 22.33 3.25 -4.03
C LYS A 466 22.96 4.58 -3.67
N ILE A 467 22.96 5.51 -4.61
CA ILE A 467 23.56 6.85 -4.49
C ILE A 467 22.52 7.86 -4.95
N ASP A 468 21.60 8.22 -4.06
CA ASP A 468 20.43 9.02 -4.41
C ASP A 468 20.55 10.46 -3.88
N GLN A 469 20.08 11.46 -4.62
CA GLN A 469 20.02 12.86 -4.17
C GLN A 469 21.37 13.45 -3.71
N THR A 470 22.41 13.26 -4.52
CA THR A 470 23.79 13.71 -4.25
C THR A 470 24.22 14.89 -5.13
N LEU A 471 25.29 15.58 -4.75
CA LEU A 471 25.99 16.59 -5.57
C LEU A 471 27.10 16.00 -6.45
N ILE A 472 27.20 14.67 -6.51
CA ILE A 472 28.21 13.96 -7.31
C ILE A 472 28.13 14.39 -8.76
N THR A 473 29.25 14.88 -9.29
CA THR A 473 29.39 15.30 -10.69
C THR A 473 29.83 14.17 -11.61
N GLU A 474 30.64 13.24 -11.09
CA GLU A 474 31.18 12.08 -11.79
C GLU A 474 31.41 10.91 -10.82
N LEU A 475 31.38 9.68 -11.33
CA LEU A 475 31.76 8.50 -10.55
C LEU A 475 33.25 8.20 -10.79
N PRO A 476 34.00 7.74 -9.76
CA PRO A 476 35.41 7.39 -9.92
C PRO A 476 35.59 6.22 -10.89
N HIS A 477 36.72 6.20 -11.60
CA HIS A 477 37.03 5.14 -12.56
C HIS A 477 37.03 3.74 -11.91
N GLU A 478 37.43 3.66 -10.64
CA GLU A 478 37.52 2.44 -9.84
C GLU A 478 36.15 1.77 -9.59
N ILE A 479 35.02 2.46 -9.83
CA ILE A 479 33.70 1.84 -9.73
C ILE A 479 33.56 0.61 -10.64
N GLY A 480 34.27 0.59 -11.76
CA GLY A 480 34.31 -0.54 -12.69
C GLY A 480 34.95 -1.81 -12.11
N ALA A 481 35.65 -1.73 -10.98
CA ALA A 481 36.23 -2.88 -10.28
C ALA A 481 35.20 -3.69 -9.47
N LEU A 482 33.97 -3.17 -9.30
CA LEU A 482 32.88 -3.82 -8.57
C LEU A 482 32.28 -5.02 -9.35
N LYS A 483 32.98 -6.16 -9.34
CA LYS A 483 32.63 -7.34 -10.16
C LYS A 483 31.33 -8.03 -9.76
N SER A 484 30.90 -7.89 -8.50
CA SER A 484 29.69 -8.53 -7.97
C SER A 484 28.45 -7.64 -8.02
N LEU A 485 28.58 -6.39 -8.51
CA LEU A 485 27.47 -5.44 -8.46
C LEU A 485 26.41 -5.80 -9.47
N GLU A 486 25.21 -6.10 -8.98
CA GLU A 486 24.04 -6.43 -9.80
C GLU A 486 23.17 -5.20 -10.04
N LYS A 487 23.12 -4.27 -9.08
CA LYS A 487 22.22 -3.11 -9.11
C LYS A 487 22.91 -1.81 -8.75
N LEU A 488 22.86 -0.84 -9.67
CA LEU A 488 23.28 0.54 -9.48
C LEU A 488 22.07 1.48 -9.57
N GLU A 489 21.76 2.18 -8.47
CA GLU A 489 20.68 3.18 -8.41
C GLU A 489 21.21 4.57 -8.09
N MET A 490 20.83 5.55 -8.91
CA MET A 490 21.17 6.96 -8.78
C MET A 490 19.96 7.84 -9.11
N ARG A 491 19.11 8.10 -8.11
CA ARG A 491 17.88 8.86 -8.29
C ARG A 491 18.07 10.30 -7.83
N LYS A 492 17.60 11.25 -8.65
CA LYS A 492 17.66 12.69 -8.39
C LYS A 492 19.09 13.21 -8.21
N CYS A 493 20.00 12.73 -9.05
CA CYS A 493 21.41 13.13 -9.05
C CYS A 493 21.65 14.21 -10.11
N GLY A 494 21.05 15.38 -9.91
CA GLY A 494 21.03 16.48 -10.89
C GLY A 494 22.40 17.08 -11.23
N PHE A 495 23.48 16.70 -10.57
CA PHE A 495 24.83 17.20 -10.89
C PHE A 495 25.66 16.21 -11.70
N LEU A 496 25.22 14.95 -11.82
CA LEU A 496 25.94 13.89 -12.50
C LEU A 496 25.94 14.14 -14.01
N ARG A 497 27.12 14.37 -14.59
CA ARG A 497 27.29 14.76 -15.99
C ARG A 497 27.57 13.60 -16.94
N SER A 498 28.21 12.55 -16.45
CA SER A 498 28.59 11.37 -17.24
C SER A 498 28.79 10.15 -16.35
N LEU A 499 28.84 8.97 -16.98
CA LEU A 499 29.32 7.72 -16.37
C LEU A 499 30.72 7.40 -16.90
N PRO A 500 31.61 6.82 -16.09
CA PRO A 500 32.96 6.47 -16.53
C PRO A 500 32.97 5.26 -17.49
N GLU A 501 33.96 5.20 -18.38
CA GLU A 501 34.17 4.06 -19.31
C GLU A 501 34.43 2.72 -18.61
N SER A 502 34.76 2.75 -17.32
CA SER A 502 34.96 1.55 -16.53
C SER A 502 33.65 0.82 -16.21
N ILE A 503 32.48 1.46 -16.35
CA ILE A 503 31.17 0.86 -16.09
C ILE A 503 30.98 -0.46 -16.86
N GLY A 504 31.47 -0.53 -18.11
CA GLY A 504 31.37 -1.75 -18.93
C GLY A 504 32.20 -2.94 -18.45
N SER A 505 33.02 -2.78 -17.40
CA SER A 505 33.75 -3.88 -16.78
C SER A 505 32.91 -4.66 -15.76
N MET A 506 31.76 -4.12 -15.34
CA MET A 506 30.90 -4.66 -14.29
C MET A 506 29.93 -5.71 -14.84
N ARG A 507 30.46 -6.87 -15.21
CA ARG A 507 29.71 -7.94 -15.93
C ARG A 507 28.51 -8.51 -15.16
N ALA A 508 28.44 -8.35 -13.84
CA ALA A 508 27.29 -8.80 -13.03
C ALA A 508 26.09 -7.84 -13.07
N LEU A 509 26.25 -6.60 -13.59
CA LEU A 509 25.17 -5.62 -13.60
C LEU A 509 23.96 -6.11 -14.38
N THR A 510 22.83 -6.19 -13.71
CA THR A 510 21.53 -6.52 -14.29
C THR A 510 20.60 -5.31 -14.37
N THR A 511 20.82 -4.31 -13.51
CA THR A 511 19.95 -3.15 -13.38
C THR A 511 20.73 -1.86 -13.17
N ILE A 512 20.53 -0.88 -14.06
CA ILE A 512 20.99 0.50 -13.89
C ILE A 512 19.77 1.41 -13.85
N VAL A 513 19.61 2.15 -12.76
CA VAL A 513 18.56 3.16 -12.60
C VAL A 513 19.20 4.51 -12.35
N ILE A 514 19.13 5.39 -13.33
CA ILE A 514 19.52 6.79 -13.21
C ILE A 514 18.29 7.62 -13.53
N THR A 515 17.88 8.49 -12.61
CA THR A 515 16.72 9.36 -12.86
C THR A 515 16.99 10.77 -12.43
N GLU A 516 16.47 11.76 -13.16
CA GLU A 516 16.63 13.18 -12.83
C GLU A 516 18.13 13.54 -12.64
N ALA A 517 18.96 13.19 -13.63
CA ALA A 517 20.38 13.52 -13.70
C ALA A 517 20.72 14.40 -14.92
N ASP A 518 21.78 15.19 -14.83
CA ASP A 518 22.25 16.07 -15.91
C ASP A 518 23.23 15.36 -16.85
N ILE A 519 23.06 14.04 -17.04
CA ILE A 519 23.90 13.24 -17.92
C ILE A 519 23.72 13.72 -19.36
N THR A 520 24.83 14.02 -20.03
CA THR A 520 24.83 14.44 -21.45
C THR A 520 24.95 13.27 -22.42
N GLU A 521 25.70 12.25 -22.04
CA GLU A 521 25.96 11.04 -22.84
C GLU A 521 26.21 9.80 -21.97
N LEU A 522 26.01 8.62 -22.54
CA LEU A 522 26.42 7.35 -21.93
C LEU A 522 27.75 6.89 -22.59
N PRO A 523 28.66 6.26 -21.84
CA PRO A 523 29.93 5.76 -22.37
C PRO A 523 29.73 4.60 -23.36
N GLU A 524 30.66 4.43 -24.31
CA GLU A 524 30.60 3.33 -25.30
C GLU A 524 30.84 1.95 -24.68
N SER A 525 31.47 1.89 -23.50
CA SER A 525 31.59 0.67 -22.73
C SER A 525 30.25 0.12 -22.21
N ILE A 526 29.15 0.89 -22.20
CA ILE A 526 27.85 0.42 -21.70
C ILE A 526 27.39 -0.85 -22.44
N GLY A 527 27.68 -0.97 -23.74
CA GLY A 527 27.33 -2.15 -24.54
C GLY A 527 28.03 -3.45 -24.13
N LYS A 528 29.07 -3.39 -23.29
CA LYS A 528 29.76 -4.57 -22.75
C LYS A 528 29.00 -5.25 -21.60
N LEU A 529 27.91 -4.65 -21.12
CA LEU A 529 27.11 -5.18 -20.01
C LEU A 529 26.16 -6.28 -20.49
N GLU A 530 26.72 -7.46 -20.76
CA GLU A 530 26.02 -8.62 -21.33
C GLU A 530 24.79 -9.09 -20.53
N ASN A 531 24.78 -8.88 -19.20
CA ASN A 531 23.70 -9.29 -18.30
C ASN A 531 22.68 -8.17 -17.99
N LEU A 532 22.84 -6.98 -18.56
CA LEU A 532 21.97 -5.85 -18.23
C LEU A 532 20.56 -6.09 -18.77
N THR A 533 19.59 -6.21 -17.86
CA THR A 533 18.17 -6.45 -18.17
C THR A 533 17.31 -5.20 -18.13
N MET A 534 17.71 -4.22 -17.31
CA MET A 534 16.97 -2.98 -17.13
C MET A 534 17.91 -1.77 -17.14
N LEU A 535 17.63 -0.84 -18.05
CA LEU A 535 18.25 0.48 -18.10
C LEU A 535 17.16 1.55 -17.99
N GLN A 536 17.19 2.30 -16.90
CA GLN A 536 16.27 3.41 -16.66
C GLN A 536 17.05 4.72 -16.57
N LEU A 537 16.65 5.71 -17.38
CA LEU A 537 17.27 7.01 -17.61
C LEU A 537 16.22 8.15 -17.55
N ASN A 538 15.11 7.92 -16.84
CA ASN A 538 13.96 8.82 -16.85
C ASN A 538 14.32 10.21 -16.31
N ARG A 539 13.87 11.27 -17.00
CA ARG A 539 14.10 12.68 -16.67
C ARG A 539 15.57 13.10 -16.72
N CYS A 540 16.42 12.36 -17.44
CA CYS A 540 17.76 12.82 -17.80
C CYS A 540 17.67 13.80 -18.97
N LYS A 541 17.31 15.05 -18.68
CA LYS A 541 16.87 16.04 -19.67
C LYS A 541 17.98 16.51 -20.62
N HIS A 542 19.25 16.29 -20.27
CA HIS A 542 20.40 16.68 -21.08
C HIS A 542 20.96 15.53 -21.93
N LEU A 543 20.41 14.32 -21.81
CA LEU A 543 20.84 13.18 -22.60
C LEU A 543 20.28 13.29 -24.02
N CYS A 544 21.15 13.63 -24.98
CA CYS A 544 20.76 13.92 -26.35
C CYS A 544 20.89 12.73 -27.31
N LYS A 545 21.78 11.77 -27.01
CA LYS A 545 22.07 10.60 -27.87
C LYS A 545 22.37 9.36 -27.03
N LEU A 546 22.13 8.20 -27.63
CA LEU A 546 22.57 6.90 -27.11
C LEU A 546 23.83 6.46 -27.88
N PRO A 547 24.79 5.80 -27.22
CA PRO A 547 26.02 5.30 -27.86
C PRO A 547 25.72 4.16 -28.85
N ALA A 548 26.59 3.98 -29.86
CA ALA A 548 26.39 2.94 -30.88
C ALA A 548 26.47 1.53 -30.27
N SER A 549 27.27 1.36 -29.22
CA SER A 549 27.35 0.11 -28.45
C SER A 549 26.06 -0.31 -27.76
N ILE A 550 25.04 0.56 -27.61
CA ILE A 550 23.78 0.20 -26.94
C ILE A 550 23.13 -1.05 -27.55
N GLY A 551 23.26 -1.25 -28.86
CA GLY A 551 22.75 -2.42 -29.58
C GLY A 551 23.39 -3.75 -29.19
N GLN A 552 24.51 -3.75 -28.45
CA GLN A 552 25.20 -4.95 -27.98
C GLN A 552 24.61 -5.52 -26.68
N LEU A 553 23.65 -4.81 -26.06
CA LEU A 553 22.98 -5.23 -24.83
C LEU A 553 21.94 -6.33 -25.10
N ASN A 554 22.43 -7.53 -25.42
CA ASN A 554 21.59 -8.66 -25.87
C ASN A 554 20.58 -9.15 -24.81
N SER A 555 20.81 -8.88 -23.53
CA SER A 555 19.90 -9.25 -22.42
C SER A 555 18.96 -8.13 -21.99
N LEU A 556 18.97 -6.98 -22.66
CA LEU A 556 18.18 -5.82 -22.24
C LEU A 556 16.69 -6.05 -22.53
N HIS A 557 15.90 -6.13 -21.46
CA HIS A 557 14.45 -6.33 -21.54
C HIS A 557 13.69 -5.00 -21.47
N ARG A 558 14.19 -4.03 -20.70
CA ARG A 558 13.49 -2.77 -20.43
C ARG A 558 14.42 -1.58 -20.59
N LEU A 559 14.08 -0.69 -21.53
CA LEU A 559 14.71 0.61 -21.70
C LEU A 559 13.70 1.73 -21.44
N LEU A 560 13.91 2.47 -20.37
CA LEU A 560 13.05 3.57 -19.95
C LEU A 560 13.85 4.88 -20.01
N MET A 561 13.48 5.79 -20.90
CA MET A 561 14.14 7.09 -21.12
C MET A 561 13.09 8.21 -21.26
N VAL A 562 12.06 8.14 -20.42
CA VAL A 562 10.96 9.11 -20.37
C VAL A 562 11.52 10.50 -20.06
N GLU A 563 11.04 11.55 -20.73
CA GLU A 563 11.51 12.93 -20.51
C GLU A 563 13.04 13.12 -20.70
N THR A 564 13.65 12.42 -21.66
CA THR A 564 15.04 12.69 -22.12
C THR A 564 15.06 13.58 -23.37
N ALA A 565 16.23 14.14 -23.69
CA ALA A 565 16.44 14.92 -24.91
C ALA A 565 16.86 14.06 -26.12
N VAL A 566 16.76 12.74 -26.05
CA VAL A 566 17.13 11.84 -27.16
C VAL A 566 16.25 12.14 -28.38
N THR A 567 16.90 12.30 -29.54
CA THR A 567 16.26 12.65 -30.82
C THR A 567 16.38 11.56 -31.88
N GLU A 568 17.31 10.63 -31.72
CA GLU A 568 17.53 9.53 -32.66
C GLU A 568 17.97 8.27 -31.90
N LEU A 569 17.62 7.10 -32.45
CA LEU A 569 18.16 5.81 -32.02
C LEU A 569 19.30 5.41 -32.97
N PRO A 570 20.44 4.88 -32.47
CA PRO A 570 21.53 4.44 -33.33
C PRO A 570 21.10 3.26 -34.21
N GLU A 571 21.74 3.08 -35.37
CA GLU A 571 21.40 1.98 -36.30
C GLU A 571 21.50 0.60 -35.64
N SER A 572 22.46 0.44 -34.72
CA SER A 572 22.65 -0.78 -33.93
C SER A 572 21.50 -1.07 -32.97
N PHE A 573 20.63 -0.11 -32.67
CA PHE A 573 19.51 -0.28 -31.72
C PHE A 573 18.61 -1.46 -32.09
N VAL A 574 18.45 -1.73 -33.38
CA VAL A 574 17.68 -2.88 -33.88
C VAL A 574 18.22 -4.21 -33.38
N MET A 575 19.49 -4.30 -32.97
CA MET A 575 20.12 -5.53 -32.49
C MET A 575 19.67 -5.96 -31.08
N LEU A 576 18.87 -5.13 -30.39
CA LEU A 576 18.30 -5.42 -29.06
C LEU A 576 17.19 -6.49 -29.11
N SER A 577 17.57 -7.73 -29.42
CA SER A 577 16.65 -8.85 -29.67
C SER A 577 15.80 -9.26 -28.47
N SER A 578 16.25 -8.99 -27.23
CA SER A 578 15.51 -9.30 -25.99
C SER A 578 14.62 -8.17 -25.48
N LEU A 579 14.56 -7.03 -26.17
CA LEU A 579 13.85 -5.85 -25.68
C LEU A 579 12.33 -6.09 -25.68
N MET A 580 11.72 -5.97 -24.50
CA MET A 580 10.28 -6.14 -24.28
C MET A 580 9.55 -4.81 -24.08
N VAL A 581 10.21 -3.83 -23.45
CA VAL A 581 9.60 -2.52 -23.17
C VAL A 581 10.54 -1.39 -23.56
N LEU A 582 10.05 -0.53 -24.45
CA LEU A 582 10.69 0.73 -24.81
C LEU A 582 9.78 1.89 -24.44
N ASN A 583 10.24 2.74 -23.51
CA ASN A 583 9.53 3.96 -23.17
C ASN A 583 10.40 5.20 -23.35
N MET A 584 10.08 5.98 -24.37
CA MET A 584 10.75 7.22 -24.75
C MET A 584 9.81 8.42 -24.74
N GLY A 585 8.65 8.28 -24.09
CA GLY A 585 7.63 9.32 -24.03
C GLY A 585 8.15 10.61 -23.39
N LYS A 586 7.73 11.76 -23.91
CA LYS A 586 8.03 13.08 -23.34
C LYS A 586 6.78 13.66 -22.68
N LYS A 587 6.98 14.60 -21.76
CA LYS A 587 5.90 15.49 -21.35
C LYS A 587 5.70 16.55 -22.43
N HIS A 588 4.45 16.94 -22.62
CA HIS A 588 4.11 18.09 -23.45
C HIS A 588 4.77 19.35 -22.86
N GLN A 589 5.48 20.13 -23.68
CA GLN A 589 5.94 21.46 -23.32
C GLN A 589 5.28 22.46 -24.28
N ASN A 590 4.52 23.43 -23.73
CA ASN A 590 3.78 24.46 -24.48
C ASN A 590 4.69 25.51 -25.18
N ARG A 591 5.91 25.16 -25.59
CA ARG A 591 6.82 26.13 -26.22
C ARG A 591 6.68 26.08 -27.74
N GLU A 592 5.94 27.03 -28.28
CA GLU A 592 5.78 27.29 -29.72
C GLU A 592 7.09 27.74 -30.41
N ASP A 593 8.17 28.00 -29.66
CA ASP A 593 9.40 28.65 -30.17
C ASP A 593 10.70 27.83 -30.04
N ALA A 594 10.64 26.52 -29.74
CA ALA A 594 11.85 25.69 -29.83
C ALA A 594 11.97 25.15 -31.26
N GLU A 595 13.13 25.35 -31.91
CA GLU A 595 13.46 24.68 -33.17
C GLU A 595 13.10 23.18 -33.05
N GLU A 596 12.01 22.77 -33.71
CA GLU A 596 11.37 21.47 -33.48
C GLU A 596 12.28 20.35 -34.01
N ILE A 597 13.19 19.86 -33.16
CA ILE A 597 14.01 18.70 -33.51
C ILE A 597 13.07 17.49 -33.66
N LYS A 598 13.02 16.96 -34.87
CA LYS A 598 12.19 15.80 -35.23
C LYS A 598 12.85 14.54 -34.73
N PHE A 599 12.08 13.67 -34.07
CA PHE A 599 12.56 12.34 -33.76
C PHE A 599 12.46 11.45 -34.99
N ILE A 600 13.60 10.90 -35.44
CA ILE A 600 13.66 10.01 -36.59
C ILE A 600 13.56 8.57 -36.07
N LEU A 601 12.47 7.89 -36.44
CA LEU A 601 12.36 6.45 -36.18
C LEU A 601 13.36 5.70 -37.08
N PRO A 602 13.95 4.58 -36.60
CA PRO A 602 14.73 3.69 -37.45
C PRO A 602 13.95 3.28 -38.70
N THR A 603 14.67 3.08 -39.80
CA THR A 603 14.08 2.63 -41.08
C THR A 603 13.59 1.18 -41.03
N SER A 604 13.89 0.45 -39.96
CA SER A 604 13.50 -0.94 -39.76
C SER A 604 13.43 -1.31 -38.28
N PHE A 605 12.44 -2.13 -37.91
CA PHE A 605 12.31 -2.72 -36.57
C PHE A 605 12.54 -4.24 -36.54
N SER A 606 13.16 -4.78 -37.60
CA SER A 606 13.10 -6.21 -37.96
C SER A 606 13.51 -7.21 -36.88
N ASN A 607 14.34 -6.79 -35.93
CA ASN A 607 14.92 -7.67 -34.92
C ASN A 607 14.31 -7.48 -33.51
N LEU A 608 13.37 -6.53 -33.33
CA LEU A 608 12.69 -6.27 -32.06
C LEU A 608 11.42 -7.13 -31.89
N SER A 609 11.53 -8.43 -32.21
CA SER A 609 10.37 -9.35 -32.25
C SER A 609 9.70 -9.58 -30.89
N LEU A 610 10.44 -9.41 -29.78
CA LEU A 610 9.95 -9.56 -28.41
C LEU A 610 9.37 -8.27 -27.80
N LEU A 611 9.36 -7.16 -28.54
CA LEU A 611 8.86 -5.88 -28.03
C LEU A 611 7.34 -5.93 -27.81
N CYS A 612 6.93 -5.95 -26.55
CA CYS A 612 5.53 -5.98 -26.12
C CYS A 612 4.95 -4.57 -25.93
N GLU A 613 5.76 -3.61 -25.51
CA GLU A 613 5.31 -2.25 -25.22
C GLU A 613 6.21 -1.19 -25.86
N LEU A 614 5.61 -0.32 -26.67
CA LEU A 614 6.26 0.85 -27.25
C LEU A 614 5.52 2.14 -26.86
N HIS A 615 6.18 2.96 -26.04
CA HIS A 615 5.67 4.26 -25.62
C HIS A 615 6.54 5.38 -26.19
N ALA A 616 6.03 6.08 -27.20
CA ALA A 616 6.71 7.15 -27.93
C ALA A 616 5.83 8.41 -28.05
N GLY A 617 5.07 8.69 -26.99
CA GLY A 617 4.20 9.87 -26.95
C GLY A 617 4.99 11.17 -26.84
N ALA A 618 4.55 12.23 -27.54
CA ALA A 618 5.18 13.56 -27.55
C ALA A 618 6.67 13.57 -27.98
N CYS A 619 7.09 12.61 -28.80
CA CYS A 619 8.46 12.55 -29.31
C CYS A 619 8.72 13.47 -30.52
N ASN A 620 7.70 14.18 -31.03
CA ASN A 620 7.77 14.95 -32.28
C ASN A 620 8.10 14.09 -33.51
N ILE A 621 7.55 12.87 -33.55
CA ILE A 621 7.61 12.00 -34.74
C ILE A 621 6.74 12.65 -35.84
N SER A 622 7.30 12.80 -37.04
CA SER A 622 6.61 13.45 -38.17
C SER A 622 6.85 12.71 -39.49
N GLY A 623 6.06 13.03 -40.52
CA GLY A 623 6.16 12.37 -41.83
C GLY A 623 5.39 11.06 -41.91
N LYS A 624 5.84 10.14 -42.78
CA LYS A 624 5.29 8.79 -42.95
C LYS A 624 6.10 7.82 -42.08
N ILE A 625 5.41 7.02 -41.27
CA ILE A 625 6.02 5.94 -40.48
C ILE A 625 6.35 4.76 -41.40
N ALA A 626 7.46 4.06 -41.15
CA ALA A 626 7.92 2.91 -41.95
C ALA A 626 6.86 1.79 -41.99
N ASP A 627 6.78 1.07 -43.12
CA ASP A 627 5.73 0.08 -43.39
C ASP A 627 6.03 -1.32 -42.82
N ASP A 628 7.06 -1.47 -41.98
CA ASP A 628 7.52 -2.77 -41.47
C ASP A 628 7.15 -3.04 -40.00
N PHE A 629 6.12 -2.35 -39.47
CA PHE A 629 5.59 -2.56 -38.12
C PHE A 629 5.13 -4.00 -37.87
N GLU A 630 4.68 -4.72 -38.91
CA GLU A 630 4.31 -6.14 -38.83
C GLU A 630 5.39 -7.05 -38.21
N LYS A 631 6.66 -6.62 -38.23
CA LYS A 631 7.77 -7.37 -37.62
C LYS A 631 7.77 -7.32 -36.10
N LEU A 632 7.08 -6.35 -35.49
CA LEU A 632 6.87 -6.24 -34.04
C LEU A 632 5.77 -7.23 -33.57
N SER A 633 5.95 -8.51 -33.88
CA SER A 633 4.91 -9.54 -33.72
C SER A 633 4.39 -9.74 -32.28
N SER A 634 5.18 -9.38 -31.27
CA SER A 634 4.80 -9.47 -29.85
C SER A 634 4.14 -8.21 -29.28
N LEU A 635 3.94 -7.16 -30.08
CA LEU A 635 3.51 -5.85 -29.58
C LEU A 635 2.05 -5.87 -29.10
N GLU A 636 1.85 -5.59 -27.81
CA GLU A 636 0.53 -5.51 -27.16
C GLU A 636 0.05 -4.06 -26.98
N VAL A 637 0.99 -3.13 -26.71
CA VAL A 637 0.69 -1.72 -26.43
C VAL A 637 1.53 -0.81 -27.31
N LEU A 638 0.86 0.00 -28.12
CA LEU A 638 1.47 1.04 -28.95
C LEU A 638 0.91 2.41 -28.57
N ASN A 639 1.76 3.27 -28.01
CA ASN A 639 1.42 4.64 -27.67
C ASN A 639 2.25 5.63 -28.49
N LEU A 640 1.60 6.31 -29.43
CA LEU A 640 2.17 7.32 -30.32
C LEU A 640 1.46 8.68 -30.17
N GLY A 641 0.74 8.93 -29.07
CA GLY A 641 0.01 10.18 -28.85
C GLY A 641 0.88 11.44 -28.94
N ARG A 642 0.27 12.59 -29.24
CA ARG A 642 0.93 13.92 -29.30
C ARG A 642 2.10 13.98 -30.30
N ASN A 643 1.96 13.34 -31.44
CA ASN A 643 2.95 13.39 -32.53
C ASN A 643 2.37 14.06 -33.80
N ASN A 644 3.25 14.34 -34.76
CA ASN A 644 3.00 15.18 -35.93
C ASN A 644 3.03 14.41 -37.27
N PHE A 645 2.81 13.10 -37.26
CA PHE A 645 2.74 12.27 -38.47
C PHE A 645 1.38 12.39 -39.18
N TYR A 646 1.37 12.17 -40.50
CA TYR A 646 0.16 12.32 -41.34
C TYR A 646 -0.63 11.02 -41.51
N SER A 647 0.04 9.88 -41.41
CA SER A 647 -0.53 8.55 -41.63
C SER A 647 0.22 7.48 -40.83
N LEU A 648 -0.52 6.45 -40.42
CA LEU A 648 0.03 5.20 -39.90
C LEU A 648 0.22 4.17 -41.03
N PRO A 649 1.14 3.19 -40.91
CA PRO A 649 1.39 2.18 -41.94
C PRO A 649 0.25 1.14 -42.01
N ALA A 650 0.02 0.59 -43.21
CA ALA A 650 -1.04 -0.41 -43.42
C ALA A 650 -0.69 -1.76 -42.76
N SER A 651 0.60 -2.02 -42.54
CA SER A 651 1.10 -3.20 -41.84
C SER A 651 0.70 -3.30 -40.37
N LEU A 652 0.12 -2.25 -39.76
CA LEU A 652 -0.47 -2.34 -38.41
C LEU A 652 -1.52 -3.46 -38.29
N ARG A 653 -2.23 -3.77 -39.39
CA ARG A 653 -3.19 -4.89 -39.43
C ARG A 653 -2.54 -6.23 -39.10
N GLY A 654 -1.25 -6.40 -39.38
CA GLY A 654 -0.48 -7.62 -39.12
C GLY A 654 -0.12 -7.85 -37.66
N LEU A 655 -0.31 -6.86 -36.78
CA LEU A 655 0.02 -6.95 -35.35
C LEU A 655 -1.03 -7.76 -34.57
N SER A 656 -0.97 -9.08 -34.71
CA SER A 656 -1.98 -10.02 -34.17
C SER A 656 -2.14 -10.04 -32.64
N LEU A 657 -1.19 -9.46 -31.89
CA LEU A 657 -1.23 -9.36 -30.43
C LEU A 657 -1.53 -7.93 -29.93
N LEU A 658 -1.71 -6.95 -30.82
CA LEU A 658 -1.93 -5.57 -30.41
C LEU A 658 -3.29 -5.41 -29.74
N ARG A 659 -3.29 -5.03 -28.47
CA ARG A 659 -4.48 -4.84 -27.64
C ARG A 659 -4.82 -3.36 -27.45
N LYS A 660 -3.81 -2.48 -27.40
CA LYS A 660 -4.00 -1.05 -27.14
C LYS A 660 -3.27 -0.19 -28.16
N LEU A 661 -4.01 0.70 -28.82
CA LEU A 661 -3.50 1.71 -29.73
C LEU A 661 -3.87 3.11 -29.22
N LEU A 662 -2.88 3.85 -28.74
CA LEU A 662 -3.04 5.19 -28.15
C LEU A 662 -2.40 6.24 -29.06
N LEU A 663 -3.25 7.10 -29.62
CA LEU A 663 -2.96 8.16 -30.58
C LEU A 663 -3.51 9.55 -30.17
N PRO A 664 -3.78 9.87 -28.87
CA PRO A 664 -4.46 11.10 -28.55
C PRO A 664 -3.62 12.33 -28.94
N HIS A 665 -4.25 13.39 -29.43
CA HIS A 665 -3.65 14.65 -29.89
C HIS A 665 -2.67 14.55 -31.07
N CYS A 666 -2.82 13.55 -31.95
CA CYS A 666 -2.09 13.51 -33.22
C CYS A 666 -2.75 14.44 -34.27
N LYS A 667 -2.61 15.76 -34.07
CA LYS A 667 -3.37 16.81 -34.80
C LYS A 667 -3.20 16.81 -36.33
N LYS A 668 -2.15 16.18 -36.87
CA LYS A 668 -1.87 16.09 -38.33
C LYS A 668 -2.31 14.76 -38.97
N LEU A 669 -2.74 13.78 -38.18
CA LEU A 669 -3.17 12.46 -38.67
C LEU A 669 -4.44 12.60 -39.52
N LYS A 670 -4.41 12.11 -40.77
CA LYS A 670 -5.53 12.23 -41.73
C LYS A 670 -6.43 11.00 -41.82
N ALA A 671 -5.87 9.81 -41.63
CA ALA A 671 -6.63 8.57 -41.75
C ALA A 671 -6.12 7.48 -40.80
N LEU A 672 -7.03 6.63 -40.32
CA LEU A 672 -6.68 5.37 -39.64
C LEU A 672 -6.66 4.20 -40.65
N PRO A 673 -5.54 3.47 -40.77
CA PRO A 673 -5.43 2.32 -41.66
C PRO A 673 -6.25 1.13 -41.14
N PRO A 674 -6.35 0.01 -41.88
CA PRO A 674 -6.91 -1.23 -41.36
C PRO A 674 -6.21 -1.64 -40.06
N LEU A 675 -7.00 -1.91 -39.02
CA LEU A 675 -6.51 -2.23 -37.67
C LEU A 675 -6.59 -3.75 -37.40
N PRO A 676 -5.75 -4.29 -36.49
CA PRO A 676 -5.75 -5.72 -36.17
C PRO A 676 -6.97 -6.12 -35.32
N PRO A 677 -7.56 -7.30 -35.52
CA PRO A 677 -8.77 -7.76 -34.82
C PRO A 677 -8.58 -8.05 -33.32
N SER A 678 -7.32 -8.11 -32.85
CA SER A 678 -6.96 -8.26 -31.44
C SER A 678 -7.20 -7.01 -30.59
N LEU A 679 -7.48 -5.87 -31.21
CA LEU A 679 -7.54 -4.58 -30.54
C LEU A 679 -8.70 -4.51 -29.53
N GLU A 680 -8.39 -4.16 -28.28
CA GLU A 680 -9.36 -3.96 -27.19
C GLU A 680 -9.62 -2.47 -26.91
N GLU A 681 -8.62 -1.62 -27.15
CA GLU A 681 -8.67 -0.18 -26.85
C GLU A 681 -8.06 0.64 -27.99
N LEU A 682 -8.87 1.53 -28.56
CA LEU A 682 -8.44 2.55 -29.52
C LEU A 682 -8.73 3.94 -28.98
N ASP A 683 -7.67 4.72 -28.73
CA ASP A 683 -7.78 6.12 -28.35
C ASP A 683 -7.15 7.02 -29.41
N ALA A 684 -7.97 7.73 -30.17
CA ALA A 684 -7.57 8.74 -31.14
C ALA A 684 -8.21 10.10 -30.85
N ALA A 685 -8.48 10.41 -29.57
CA ALA A 685 -9.02 11.71 -29.18
C ALA A 685 -8.14 12.88 -29.67
N ASN A 686 -8.77 14.00 -29.98
CA ASN A 686 -8.14 15.25 -30.40
C ASN A 686 -7.26 15.13 -31.67
N CYS A 687 -7.54 14.14 -32.53
CA CYS A 687 -6.99 14.07 -33.88
C CYS A 687 -7.82 14.94 -34.84
N THR A 688 -7.72 16.27 -34.71
CA THR A 688 -8.61 17.23 -35.40
C THR A 688 -8.50 17.22 -36.94
N SER A 689 -7.43 16.68 -37.51
CA SER A 689 -7.29 16.50 -38.97
C SER A 689 -7.76 15.13 -39.48
N LEU A 690 -8.29 14.26 -38.62
CA LEU A 690 -8.70 12.91 -39.01
C LEU A 690 -9.96 12.97 -39.87
N GLU A 691 -9.84 12.59 -41.14
CA GLU A 691 -10.91 12.67 -42.16
C GLU A 691 -11.61 11.31 -42.36
N SER A 692 -10.88 10.20 -42.19
CA SER A 692 -11.41 8.85 -42.47
C SER A 692 -10.89 7.79 -41.52
N ILE A 693 -11.71 6.76 -41.29
CA ILE A 693 -11.41 5.58 -40.50
C ILE A 693 -11.71 4.36 -41.37
N SER A 694 -10.75 3.44 -41.50
CA SER A 694 -10.97 2.16 -42.20
C SER A 694 -12.06 1.34 -41.52
N ASP A 695 -12.70 0.42 -42.26
CA ASP A 695 -13.76 -0.44 -41.72
C ASP A 695 -13.31 -1.21 -40.47
N ILE A 696 -14.00 -0.97 -39.35
CA ILE A 696 -13.71 -1.57 -38.04
C ILE A 696 -14.60 -2.78 -37.72
N SER A 697 -15.40 -3.27 -38.68
CA SER A 697 -16.33 -4.39 -38.47
C SER A 697 -15.68 -5.67 -37.94
N ASN A 698 -14.41 -5.90 -38.26
CA ASN A 698 -13.63 -7.06 -37.82
C ASN A 698 -13.04 -6.93 -36.40
N LEU A 699 -13.21 -5.80 -35.71
CA LEU A 699 -12.64 -5.55 -34.37
C LEU A 699 -13.55 -6.10 -33.26
N GLU A 700 -13.82 -7.41 -33.26
CA GLU A 700 -14.79 -8.03 -32.35
C GLU A 700 -14.45 -7.88 -30.86
N ASN A 701 -13.17 -7.67 -30.51
CA ASN A 701 -12.70 -7.50 -29.13
C ASN A 701 -12.68 -6.04 -28.65
N LEU A 702 -12.98 -5.07 -29.52
CA LEU A 702 -12.85 -3.65 -29.19
C LEU A 702 -13.85 -3.27 -28.10
N ALA A 703 -13.34 -2.97 -26.91
CA ALA A 703 -14.11 -2.62 -25.73
C ALA A 703 -14.22 -1.09 -25.54
N MET A 704 -13.24 -0.33 -26.03
CA MET A 704 -13.21 1.13 -25.96
C MET A 704 -12.80 1.75 -27.30
N LEU A 705 -13.61 2.69 -27.77
CA LEU A 705 -13.32 3.58 -28.89
C LEU A 705 -13.42 5.04 -28.43
N ASN A 706 -12.33 5.80 -28.52
CA ASN A 706 -12.30 7.23 -28.24
C ASN A 706 -11.86 8.03 -29.48
N LEU A 707 -12.75 8.89 -29.95
CA LEU A 707 -12.63 9.77 -31.10
C LEU A 707 -12.99 11.22 -30.71
N THR A 708 -13.00 11.56 -29.42
CA THR A 708 -13.38 12.90 -28.95
C THR A 708 -12.68 14.00 -29.76
N SER A 709 -13.40 15.01 -30.23
CA SER A 709 -12.91 16.13 -31.06
C SER A 709 -12.31 15.74 -32.42
N CYS A 710 -12.70 14.60 -33.01
CA CYS A 710 -12.39 14.25 -34.40
C CYS A 710 -13.45 14.84 -35.35
N GLU A 711 -13.44 16.16 -35.50
CA GLU A 711 -14.50 16.94 -36.18
C GLU A 711 -14.67 16.64 -37.68
N LYS A 712 -13.60 16.21 -38.36
CA LYS A 712 -13.60 15.94 -39.81
C LYS A 712 -14.00 14.52 -40.18
N VAL A 713 -14.16 13.62 -39.21
CA VAL A 713 -14.58 12.24 -39.47
C VAL A 713 -16.05 12.27 -39.85
N VAL A 714 -16.37 11.90 -41.10
CA VAL A 714 -17.75 11.90 -41.62
C VAL A 714 -18.49 10.58 -41.36
N ASP A 715 -17.75 9.48 -41.20
CA ASP A 715 -18.33 8.16 -40.94
C ASP A 715 -17.39 7.23 -40.15
N ILE A 716 -17.94 6.22 -39.48
CA ILE A 716 -17.23 5.17 -38.73
C ILE A 716 -17.70 3.77 -39.20
N PRO A 717 -17.28 3.30 -40.39
CA PRO A 717 -17.82 2.09 -41.00
C PRO A 717 -17.61 0.85 -40.13
N GLY A 718 -18.65 0.03 -39.96
CA GLY A 718 -18.58 -1.22 -39.17
C GLY A 718 -18.77 -1.04 -37.66
N LEU A 719 -19.09 0.17 -37.19
CA LEU A 719 -19.40 0.46 -35.78
C LEU A 719 -20.51 -0.46 -35.24
N GLU A 720 -21.50 -0.80 -36.07
CA GLU A 720 -22.65 -1.66 -35.81
C GLU A 720 -22.31 -3.17 -35.70
N CYS A 721 -21.08 -3.57 -36.01
CA CYS A 721 -20.60 -4.95 -35.90
C CYS A 721 -19.79 -5.26 -34.61
N LEU A 722 -19.29 -4.23 -33.91
CA LEU A 722 -18.55 -4.29 -32.64
C LEU A 722 -19.34 -4.82 -31.40
N LYS A 723 -19.48 -6.14 -31.27
CA LYS A 723 -20.25 -6.80 -30.20
C LYS A 723 -19.72 -6.59 -28.76
N SER A 724 -18.44 -6.25 -28.60
CA SER A 724 -17.75 -6.09 -27.30
C SER A 724 -17.64 -4.64 -26.83
N LEU A 725 -18.07 -3.67 -27.64
CA LEU A 725 -17.91 -2.25 -27.34
C LEU A 725 -18.75 -1.88 -26.11
N VAL A 726 -18.08 -1.41 -25.06
CA VAL A 726 -18.69 -0.97 -23.80
C VAL A 726 -18.45 0.51 -23.51
N ARG A 727 -17.51 1.15 -24.22
CA ARG A 727 -17.22 2.59 -24.11
C ARG A 727 -17.04 3.21 -25.48
N LEU A 728 -17.84 4.22 -25.78
CA LEU A 728 -17.75 5.03 -26.99
C LEU A 728 -17.71 6.51 -26.62
N TYR A 729 -16.61 7.18 -26.98
CA TYR A 729 -16.43 8.61 -26.77
C TYR A 729 -16.21 9.29 -28.12
N ALA A 730 -17.18 10.08 -28.56
CA ALA A 730 -17.17 10.82 -29.82
C ALA A 730 -17.74 12.25 -29.62
N SER A 731 -17.61 12.80 -28.41
CA SER A 731 -17.97 14.20 -28.15
C SER A 731 -17.19 15.13 -29.09
N GLY A 732 -17.84 16.15 -29.64
CA GLY A 732 -17.24 17.04 -30.64
C GLY A 732 -17.10 16.46 -32.06
N CYS A 733 -17.52 15.21 -32.32
CA CYS A 733 -17.58 14.66 -33.68
C CYS A 733 -18.88 15.07 -34.39
N THR A 734 -18.98 16.33 -34.78
CA THR A 734 -20.21 16.88 -35.39
C THR A 734 -20.51 16.26 -36.74
N ALA A 735 -19.50 16.03 -37.60
CA ALA A 735 -19.70 15.52 -38.95
C ALA A 735 -20.25 14.07 -39.01
N CYS A 736 -19.82 13.17 -38.13
CA CYS A 736 -20.32 11.79 -38.06
C CYS A 736 -21.41 11.57 -37.01
N SER A 737 -21.90 12.62 -36.35
CA SER A 737 -22.93 12.54 -35.30
C SER A 737 -24.17 11.76 -35.76
N SER A 738 -24.72 12.10 -36.93
CA SER A 738 -25.87 11.42 -37.52
C SER A 738 -25.59 9.94 -37.83
N ALA A 739 -24.41 9.65 -38.39
CA ALA A 739 -24.00 8.28 -38.71
C ALA A 739 -23.86 7.40 -37.46
N ILE A 740 -23.25 7.93 -36.39
CA ILE A 740 -23.14 7.25 -35.10
C ILE A 740 -24.53 6.98 -34.55
N LYS A 741 -25.38 8.01 -34.43
CA LYS A 741 -26.75 7.92 -33.90
C LYS A 741 -27.57 6.83 -34.59
N LYS A 742 -27.48 6.71 -35.92
CA LYS A 742 -28.18 5.68 -36.71
C LYS A 742 -27.68 4.25 -36.47
N ARG A 743 -26.42 4.07 -36.06
CA ARG A 743 -25.78 2.76 -35.83
C ARG A 743 -25.87 2.27 -34.38
N LEU A 744 -26.40 3.08 -33.47
CA LEU A 744 -26.58 2.74 -32.06
C LEU A 744 -27.78 1.79 -31.85
N ALA A 745 -27.62 0.51 -32.21
CA ALA A 745 -28.68 -0.50 -32.07
C ALA A 745 -28.94 -0.94 -30.61
N LYS A 746 -30.07 -1.63 -30.38
CA LYS A 746 -30.47 -2.20 -29.07
C LYS A 746 -29.38 -3.03 -28.39
N SER A 747 -28.69 -3.88 -29.14
CA SER A 747 -27.62 -4.76 -28.63
C SER A 747 -26.47 -3.97 -28.02
N TYR A 748 -26.11 -2.82 -28.60
CA TYR A 748 -25.13 -1.87 -28.06
C TYR A 748 -25.64 -1.20 -26.80
N MET A 749 -26.85 -0.65 -26.88
CA MET A 749 -27.47 0.08 -25.78
C MET A 749 -27.67 -0.78 -24.54
N ARG A 750 -27.71 -2.10 -24.66
CA ARG A 750 -27.77 -3.04 -23.52
C ARG A 750 -26.45 -3.15 -22.76
N LYS A 751 -25.31 -3.08 -23.45
CA LYS A 751 -23.97 -3.32 -22.87
C LYS A 751 -23.17 -2.04 -22.58
N ILE A 752 -23.51 -0.94 -23.25
CA ILE A 752 -22.77 0.32 -23.13
C ILE A 752 -22.72 0.79 -21.66
N ARG A 753 -21.51 1.07 -21.18
CA ARG A 753 -21.23 1.63 -19.86
C ARG A 753 -21.04 3.14 -19.94
N ASN A 754 -20.36 3.61 -20.99
CA ASN A 754 -20.12 5.02 -21.25
C ASN A 754 -20.37 5.33 -22.72
N LEU A 755 -21.26 6.28 -22.97
CA LEU A 755 -21.48 6.88 -24.29
C LEU A 755 -21.28 8.38 -24.18
N SER A 756 -20.61 9.00 -25.14
CA SER A 756 -20.46 10.46 -25.22
C SER A 756 -20.50 10.88 -26.68
N ILE A 757 -21.50 11.68 -27.07
CA ILE A 757 -21.75 12.10 -28.46
C ILE A 757 -22.34 13.52 -28.51
N PRO A 758 -22.31 14.23 -29.65
CA PRO A 758 -22.97 15.53 -29.78
C PRO A 758 -24.48 15.43 -29.61
N GLY A 759 -25.07 16.37 -28.86
CA GLY A 759 -26.52 16.44 -28.65
C GLY A 759 -26.93 17.29 -27.44
N SER A 760 -28.19 17.76 -27.44
CA SER A 760 -28.72 18.69 -26.43
C SER A 760 -29.90 18.13 -25.62
N LYS A 761 -30.23 16.85 -25.77
CA LYS A 761 -31.43 16.23 -25.20
C LYS A 761 -31.11 14.89 -24.53
N ILE A 762 -31.89 14.58 -23.50
CA ILE A 762 -31.97 13.27 -22.84
C ILE A 762 -33.38 12.73 -23.04
N PRO A 763 -33.60 11.41 -22.96
CA PRO A 763 -34.94 10.86 -23.12
C PRO A 763 -35.91 11.37 -22.04
N ASP A 764 -37.13 11.72 -22.42
CA ASP A 764 -38.12 12.32 -21.51
C ASP A 764 -38.59 11.36 -20.40
N TRP A 765 -38.38 10.06 -20.59
CA TRP A 765 -38.66 9.02 -19.58
C TRP A 765 -37.55 8.91 -18.52
N PHE A 766 -36.46 9.67 -18.63
CA PHE A 766 -35.51 9.82 -17.53
C PHE A 766 -36.08 10.79 -16.49
N SER A 767 -35.96 10.44 -15.20
CA SER A 767 -36.34 11.35 -14.13
C SER A 767 -35.34 12.50 -14.05
N GLN A 768 -35.81 13.72 -14.31
CA GLN A 768 -35.06 14.98 -14.18
C GLN A 768 -35.11 15.57 -12.75
N ASP A 769 -35.86 14.91 -11.85
CA ASP A 769 -35.92 15.20 -10.42
C ASP A 769 -35.17 14.15 -9.60
N VAL A 770 -34.89 14.48 -8.33
CA VAL A 770 -34.20 13.60 -7.38
C VAL A 770 -34.96 12.27 -7.27
N VAL A 771 -34.33 11.17 -7.70
CA VAL A 771 -34.98 9.85 -7.76
C VAL A 771 -34.95 9.20 -6.39
N THR A 772 -36.10 8.92 -5.81
CA THR A 772 -36.18 8.08 -4.61
C THR A 772 -36.21 6.61 -5.03
N PHE A 773 -35.22 5.83 -4.60
CA PHE A 773 -35.16 4.41 -4.82
C PHE A 773 -36.15 3.68 -3.91
N SER A 774 -36.94 2.78 -4.49
CA SER A 774 -37.82 1.89 -3.75
C SER A 774 -37.62 0.45 -4.19
N VAL A 775 -37.48 -0.46 -3.23
CA VAL A 775 -37.29 -1.88 -3.50
C VAL A 775 -38.57 -2.47 -4.09
N ARG A 776 -38.46 -3.16 -5.22
CA ARG A 776 -39.58 -3.84 -5.89
C ARG A 776 -39.58 -5.32 -5.51
N LYS A 777 -40.73 -5.84 -5.08
CA LYS A 777 -40.88 -7.29 -4.80
C LYS A 777 -40.63 -8.08 -6.10
N ASN A 778 -39.72 -9.06 -6.03
CA ASN A 778 -39.36 -9.98 -7.13
C ASN A 778 -38.76 -9.33 -8.38
N ARG A 779 -38.23 -8.09 -8.29
CA ARG A 779 -37.50 -7.46 -9.39
C ARG A 779 -36.31 -6.70 -8.83
N ASP A 780 -35.13 -7.33 -8.89
CA ASP A 780 -33.91 -6.72 -8.36
C ASP A 780 -33.40 -5.59 -9.28
N LEU A 781 -32.80 -4.56 -8.69
CA LEU A 781 -32.17 -3.47 -9.44
C LEU A 781 -30.89 -4.01 -10.12
N LYS A 782 -30.84 -4.00 -11.45
CA LYS A 782 -29.69 -4.46 -12.25
C LYS A 782 -28.67 -3.33 -12.52
N SER A 783 -29.14 -2.12 -12.81
CA SER A 783 -28.25 -0.98 -13.06
C SER A 783 -28.93 0.37 -12.86
N VAL A 784 -28.11 1.43 -12.74
CA VAL A 784 -28.56 2.82 -12.77
C VAL A 784 -27.94 3.49 -13.98
N ILE A 785 -28.76 4.09 -14.84
CA ILE A 785 -28.31 4.88 -15.99
C ILE A 785 -28.46 6.36 -15.66
N ILE A 786 -27.39 7.11 -15.82
CA ILE A 786 -27.38 8.56 -15.65
C ILE A 786 -27.07 9.19 -17.00
N GLY A 787 -28.00 9.99 -17.52
CA GLY A 787 -27.81 10.79 -18.72
C GLY A 787 -27.58 12.25 -18.36
N VAL A 788 -26.61 12.90 -18.98
CA VAL A 788 -26.33 14.33 -18.77
C VAL A 788 -26.05 15.03 -20.09
N VAL A 789 -26.46 16.30 -20.17
CA VAL A 789 -26.06 17.23 -21.22
C VAL A 789 -25.09 18.22 -20.62
N VAL A 790 -23.87 18.22 -21.14
CA VAL A 790 -22.79 19.07 -20.68
C VAL A 790 -22.35 19.96 -21.84
N SER A 791 -22.22 21.26 -21.58
CA SER A 791 -21.56 22.20 -22.49
C SER A 791 -20.35 22.80 -21.79
N LEU A 792 -19.34 23.11 -22.59
CA LEU A 792 -18.09 23.69 -22.12
C LEU A 792 -17.95 25.09 -22.69
N ASN A 793 -17.79 26.12 -21.86
CA ASN A 793 -17.63 27.49 -22.34
C ASN A 793 -16.14 27.90 -22.45
N GLN A 794 -15.88 29.09 -23.01
CA GLN A 794 -14.54 29.60 -23.31
C GLN A 794 -13.65 29.86 -22.07
N GLN A 795 -14.16 29.65 -20.85
CA GLN A 795 -13.37 29.80 -19.63
C GLN A 795 -12.45 28.60 -19.36
N ILE A 796 -12.58 27.51 -20.12
CA ILE A 796 -11.63 26.39 -20.08
C ILE A 796 -10.44 26.77 -20.95
N PRO A 797 -9.26 27.01 -20.36
CA PRO A 797 -8.08 27.32 -21.14
C PRO A 797 -7.63 26.07 -21.92
N ASP A 798 -7.08 26.30 -23.11
CA ASP A 798 -6.75 25.24 -24.07
C ASP A 798 -5.74 24.22 -23.53
N ASP A 799 -4.88 24.64 -22.60
CA ASP A 799 -3.95 23.79 -21.87
C ASP A 799 -4.67 22.73 -20.99
N MET A 800 -5.76 23.09 -20.32
CA MET A 800 -6.58 22.14 -19.54
C MET A 800 -7.29 21.12 -20.42
N ARG A 801 -7.68 21.49 -21.65
CA ARG A 801 -8.26 20.56 -22.65
C ARG A 801 -7.28 19.47 -23.06
N GLU A 802 -6.00 19.77 -22.96
CA GLU A 802 -4.92 18.85 -23.27
C GLU A 802 -4.49 18.02 -22.06
N GLU A 803 -4.40 18.59 -20.86
CA GLU A 803 -3.84 17.91 -19.69
C GLU A 803 -4.80 16.97 -18.95
N LEU A 804 -6.11 17.25 -18.96
CA LEU A 804 -7.10 16.48 -18.20
C LEU A 804 -7.84 15.49 -19.11
N PRO A 805 -7.76 14.17 -18.86
CA PRO A 805 -8.37 13.17 -19.72
C PRO A 805 -9.91 13.09 -19.58
N ALA A 806 -10.53 13.80 -18.62
CA ALA A 806 -11.95 13.65 -18.30
C ALA A 806 -12.58 14.89 -17.62
N ILE A 807 -13.90 15.04 -17.77
CA ILE A 807 -14.73 16.04 -17.08
C ILE A 807 -15.13 15.52 -15.69
N VAL A 808 -14.54 16.08 -14.64
CA VAL A 808 -14.67 15.59 -13.23
C VAL A 808 -15.67 16.38 -12.36
N ASP A 809 -16.31 17.39 -12.94
CA ASP A 809 -17.19 18.33 -12.22
C ASP A 809 -18.66 17.90 -12.18
N ILE A 810 -19.05 16.90 -12.95
CA ILE A 810 -20.40 16.35 -12.87
C ILE A 810 -20.38 15.17 -11.89
N LEU A 811 -21.20 15.26 -10.84
CA LEU A 811 -21.21 14.31 -9.72
C LEU A 811 -22.59 13.65 -9.58
N ALA A 812 -22.60 12.35 -9.30
CA ALA A 812 -23.77 11.60 -8.85
C ALA A 812 -23.68 11.40 -7.33
N GLN A 813 -24.79 11.67 -6.63
CA GLN A 813 -24.89 11.56 -5.17
C GLN A 813 -26.03 10.65 -4.76
N ILE A 814 -25.76 9.82 -3.75
CA ILE A 814 -26.78 9.13 -2.96
C ILE A 814 -27.04 9.98 -1.71
N LEU A 815 -28.31 10.21 -1.41
CA LEU A 815 -28.80 11.05 -0.33
C LEU A 815 -29.67 10.23 0.64
N ILE A 816 -29.50 10.46 1.94
CA ILE A 816 -30.39 9.98 3.01
C ILE A 816 -30.83 11.21 3.80
N LEU A 817 -32.15 11.44 3.95
CA LEU A 817 -32.68 12.64 4.64
C LEU A 817 -31.99 13.94 4.15
N ASP A 818 -31.74 14.00 2.84
CA ASP A 818 -31.06 15.08 2.11
C ASP A 818 -29.55 15.30 2.43
N PHE A 819 -28.92 14.38 3.17
CA PHE A 819 -27.45 14.31 3.35
C PHE A 819 -26.80 13.36 2.35
N SER A 820 -25.72 13.78 1.68
CA SER A 820 -25.00 12.89 0.75
C SER A 820 -24.18 11.84 1.50
N THR A 821 -24.46 10.57 1.27
CA THR A 821 -23.74 9.43 1.87
C THR A 821 -22.67 8.86 0.96
N PHE A 822 -22.90 8.97 -0.35
CA PHE A 822 -21.97 8.59 -1.39
C PHE A 822 -21.96 9.66 -2.50
N THR A 823 -20.78 9.98 -3.02
CA THR A 823 -20.58 10.91 -4.15
C THR A 823 -19.56 10.30 -5.09
N SER A 824 -19.84 10.29 -6.39
CA SER A 824 -18.92 9.82 -7.43
C SER A 824 -18.98 10.75 -8.64
N ALA A 825 -17.83 11.07 -9.23
CA ALA A 825 -17.78 11.78 -10.49
C ALA A 825 -18.24 10.87 -11.64
N LEU A 826 -18.98 11.42 -12.58
CA LEU A 826 -19.36 10.70 -13.79
C LEU A 826 -18.11 10.48 -14.64
N ASN A 827 -18.00 9.30 -15.27
CA ASN A 827 -16.87 8.97 -16.13
C ASN A 827 -17.07 9.56 -17.54
N LEU A 828 -16.87 10.88 -17.64
CA LEU A 828 -17.00 11.66 -18.86
C LEU A 828 -15.60 11.87 -19.47
N LEU A 829 -15.18 11.00 -20.39
CA LEU A 829 -13.83 11.07 -20.97
C LEU A 829 -13.76 12.15 -22.07
N GLY A 830 -12.64 12.86 -22.11
CA GLY A 830 -12.33 13.87 -23.12
C GLY A 830 -12.98 15.23 -22.84
N VAL A 831 -12.30 16.28 -23.27
CA VAL A 831 -12.79 17.67 -23.26
C VAL A 831 -12.97 18.08 -24.72
N PRO A 832 -14.21 18.19 -25.23
CA PRO A 832 -14.46 18.55 -26.62
C PRO A 832 -13.91 19.95 -26.96
N ASN A 833 -13.39 20.12 -28.18
CA ASN A 833 -12.95 21.41 -28.72
C ASN A 833 -14.11 22.29 -29.23
N THR A 834 -15.32 22.04 -28.74
CA THR A 834 -16.52 22.79 -29.11
C THR A 834 -17.27 23.21 -27.85
N ASN A 835 -18.02 24.30 -27.97
CA ASN A 835 -18.93 24.76 -26.93
C ASN A 835 -20.34 24.16 -27.06
N GLU A 836 -20.56 23.34 -28.09
CA GLU A 836 -21.82 22.66 -28.33
C GLU A 836 -22.16 21.67 -27.22
N ASP A 837 -23.46 21.45 -27.06
CA ASP A 837 -24.00 20.49 -26.11
C ASP A 837 -23.56 19.06 -26.45
N GLN A 838 -23.06 18.36 -25.44
CA GLN A 838 -22.70 16.95 -25.54
C GLN A 838 -23.58 16.11 -24.63
N VAL A 839 -24.13 15.04 -25.17
CA VAL A 839 -24.86 14.02 -24.40
C VAL A 839 -23.88 12.98 -23.90
N HIS A 840 -23.94 12.69 -22.61
CA HIS A 840 -23.22 11.58 -22.00
C HIS A 840 -24.18 10.64 -21.30
N LEU A 841 -24.03 9.34 -21.53
CA LEU A 841 -24.72 8.28 -20.77
C LEU A 841 -23.70 7.47 -19.97
N CYS A 842 -23.97 7.31 -18.68
CA CYS A 842 -23.19 6.49 -17.75
C CYS A 842 -24.09 5.40 -17.14
N ARG A 843 -23.85 4.13 -17.48
CA ARG A 843 -24.53 2.99 -16.85
C ARG A 843 -23.65 2.36 -15.78
N TYR A 844 -24.18 2.32 -14.56
CA TYR A 844 -23.54 1.73 -13.39
C TYR A 844 -24.16 0.36 -13.07
N PRO A 845 -23.36 -0.73 -13.06
CA PRO A 845 -23.86 -2.07 -12.76
C PRO A 845 -24.08 -2.29 -11.25
N THR A 846 -24.73 -3.40 -10.87
CA THR A 846 -25.05 -3.78 -9.47
C THR A 846 -23.88 -3.70 -8.48
N HIS A 847 -22.66 -4.05 -8.90
CA HIS A 847 -21.47 -4.01 -8.04
C HIS A 847 -20.89 -2.60 -7.85
N HIS A 848 -21.32 -1.61 -8.63
CA HIS A 848 -20.83 -0.25 -8.49
C HIS A 848 -21.45 0.41 -7.25
N PRO A 849 -20.69 1.17 -6.44
CA PRO A 849 -21.21 1.80 -5.22
C PRO A 849 -22.45 2.69 -5.40
N LEU A 850 -22.63 3.32 -6.57
CA LEU A 850 -23.86 4.07 -6.90
C LEU A 850 -25.13 3.20 -6.92
N VAL A 851 -24.98 1.87 -7.02
CA VAL A 851 -26.07 0.90 -7.08
C VAL A 851 -26.06 0.04 -5.82
N SER A 852 -24.91 -0.53 -5.46
CA SER A 852 -24.78 -1.45 -4.32
C SER A 852 -25.05 -0.80 -2.96
N GLN A 853 -24.96 0.53 -2.86
CA GLN A 853 -25.26 1.28 -1.63
C GLN A 853 -26.69 1.83 -1.58
N LEU A 854 -27.47 1.69 -2.65
CA LEU A 854 -28.88 2.12 -2.65
C LEU A 854 -29.69 1.18 -1.77
N LYS A 855 -30.39 1.78 -0.80
CA LYS A 855 -31.36 1.08 0.04
C LYS A 855 -32.72 1.75 -0.12
N ASP A 856 -33.76 1.01 0.23
CA ASP A 856 -35.14 1.51 0.19
C ASP A 856 -35.25 2.90 0.83
N GLY A 857 -35.85 3.84 0.11
CA GLY A 857 -36.01 5.24 0.53
C GLY A 857 -34.81 6.16 0.26
N TYR A 858 -33.68 5.66 -0.26
CA TYR A 858 -32.52 6.51 -0.58
C TYR A 858 -32.78 7.32 -1.86
N LYS A 859 -32.27 8.54 -1.91
CA LYS A 859 -32.45 9.47 -3.04
C LYS A 859 -31.18 9.52 -3.90
N ILE A 860 -31.31 9.65 -5.22
CA ILE A 860 -30.19 9.83 -6.16
C ILE A 860 -30.36 11.17 -6.87
N ARG A 861 -29.29 11.97 -6.95
CA ARG A 861 -29.27 13.20 -7.74
C ARG A 861 -27.97 13.36 -8.52
N VAL A 862 -28.02 14.15 -9.59
CA VAL A 862 -26.85 14.64 -10.31
C VAL A 862 -26.65 16.11 -9.98
N ILE A 863 -25.41 16.52 -9.70
CA ILE A 863 -25.06 17.93 -9.44
C ILE A 863 -23.78 18.31 -10.17
N ARG A 864 -23.58 19.61 -10.35
CA ARG A 864 -22.26 20.17 -10.65
C ARG A 864 -21.50 20.42 -9.35
N ARG A 865 -20.20 20.13 -9.35
CA ARG A 865 -19.29 20.41 -8.23
C ARG A 865 -19.23 21.91 -7.92
N GLU A 866 -19.27 22.26 -6.65
CA GLU A 866 -19.06 23.62 -6.16
C GLU A 866 -18.05 23.64 -5.01
N PRO A 867 -16.90 24.34 -5.15
CA PRO A 867 -16.45 25.05 -6.36
C PRO A 867 -16.05 24.08 -7.50
N PRO A 868 -16.21 24.47 -8.79
CA PRO A 868 -15.81 23.64 -9.91
C PRO A 868 -14.28 23.51 -10.00
N MET A 869 -13.78 22.33 -10.37
CA MET A 869 -12.36 22.10 -10.67
C MET A 869 -11.99 22.71 -12.02
N MET A 870 -12.85 22.59 -13.03
CA MET A 870 -12.75 23.25 -14.32
C MET A 870 -13.80 24.34 -14.43
N LYS A 871 -13.34 25.60 -14.49
CA LYS A 871 -14.22 26.74 -14.75
C LYS A 871 -14.74 26.64 -16.18
N GLY A 872 -16.05 26.77 -16.36
CA GLY A 872 -16.69 26.71 -17.68
C GLY A 872 -17.45 25.42 -18.00
N VAL A 873 -17.49 24.45 -17.09
CA VAL A 873 -18.36 23.28 -17.22
C VAL A 873 -19.79 23.65 -16.83
N GLU A 874 -20.72 23.49 -17.77
CA GLU A 874 -22.15 23.75 -17.59
C GLU A 874 -22.94 22.43 -17.71
N LEU A 875 -23.65 22.08 -16.63
CA LEU A 875 -24.61 20.98 -16.63
C LEU A 875 -25.98 21.53 -17.03
N LYS A 876 -26.38 21.33 -18.30
CA LYS A 876 -27.63 21.88 -18.85
C LYS A 876 -28.85 21.03 -18.56
N LYS A 877 -28.70 19.71 -18.70
CA LYS A 877 -29.76 18.73 -18.42
C LYS A 877 -29.15 17.52 -17.75
N TRP A 878 -29.95 16.82 -16.96
CA TRP A 878 -29.59 15.52 -16.43
C TRP A 878 -30.85 14.69 -16.23
N GLY A 879 -30.67 13.38 -16.22
CA GLY A 879 -31.74 12.43 -15.92
C GLY A 879 -31.17 11.17 -15.29
N ILE A 880 -31.99 10.51 -14.48
CA ILE A 880 -31.65 9.23 -13.84
C ILE A 880 -32.72 8.20 -14.20
N HIS A 881 -32.28 7.00 -14.58
CA HIS A 881 -33.13 5.85 -14.83
C HIS A 881 -32.67 4.62 -14.05
N LEU A 882 -33.63 3.91 -13.45
CA LEU A 882 -33.40 2.69 -12.69
C LEU A 882 -33.81 1.48 -13.54
N VAL A 883 -32.88 0.57 -13.81
CA VAL A 883 -33.12 -0.64 -14.63
C VAL A 883 -33.25 -1.85 -13.72
N TYR A 884 -34.39 -2.53 -13.78
CA TYR A 884 -34.70 -3.72 -12.98
C TYR A 884 -34.60 -5.01 -13.80
N GLU A 885 -34.54 -6.14 -13.12
CA GLU A 885 -34.66 -7.46 -13.73
C GLU A 885 -35.96 -7.61 -14.53
N GLY A 886 -35.87 -8.21 -15.72
CA GLY A 886 -36.96 -8.31 -16.70
C GLY A 886 -37.09 -7.12 -17.66
N ASP A 887 -36.46 -5.97 -17.38
CA ASP A 887 -36.66 -4.76 -18.20
C ASP A 887 -35.91 -4.79 -19.55
N ASP A 888 -34.85 -5.58 -19.67
CA ASP A 888 -33.97 -5.69 -20.86
C ASP A 888 -33.61 -7.16 -21.18
N ASP A 889 -34.50 -8.10 -20.81
CA ASP A 889 -34.23 -9.55 -20.89
C ASP A 889 -34.74 -10.19 -22.20
N TYR A 890 -35.50 -9.48 -23.05
CA TYR A 890 -35.97 -9.98 -24.36
C TYR A 890 -34.92 -9.75 -25.47
N GLU A 891 -34.52 -10.83 -26.14
CA GLU A 891 -33.44 -10.81 -27.16
C GLU A 891 -33.94 -10.82 -28.61
N GLY A 892 -35.25 -10.92 -28.84
CA GLY A 892 -35.85 -10.89 -30.18
C GLY A 892 -35.99 -9.47 -30.76
N ASP A 893 -36.46 -9.43 -32.01
CA ASP A 893 -36.83 -8.20 -32.72
C ASP A 893 -38.11 -7.58 -32.11
N GLU A 894 -38.08 -6.27 -31.90
CA GLU A 894 -39.16 -5.47 -31.28
C GLU A 894 -39.74 -4.42 -32.23
N GLU A 895 -39.43 -4.48 -33.54
CA GLU A 895 -39.95 -3.54 -34.56
C GLU A 895 -41.48 -3.47 -34.56
N SER A 896 -42.17 -4.58 -34.27
CA SER A 896 -43.64 -4.68 -34.23
C SER A 896 -44.28 -4.33 -32.87
N PHE A 897 -43.49 -4.01 -31.84
CA PHE A 897 -44.00 -3.70 -30.50
C PHE A 897 -44.35 -2.21 -30.34
N ASN A 898 -45.44 -1.92 -29.61
CA ASN A 898 -45.77 -0.55 -29.21
C ASN A 898 -44.73 0.00 -28.22
N GLU A 899 -44.58 1.33 -28.10
CA GLU A 899 -43.58 1.96 -27.21
C GLU A 899 -43.66 1.47 -25.75
N SER A 900 -44.83 1.10 -25.24
CA SER A 900 -44.97 0.57 -23.88
C SER A 900 -44.42 -0.86 -23.69
N GLN A 901 -44.26 -1.61 -24.77
CA GLN A 901 -43.85 -3.03 -24.80
C GLN A 901 -42.36 -3.23 -25.11
N GLN A 902 -41.66 -2.16 -25.51
CA GLN A 902 -40.23 -2.22 -25.87
C GLN A 902 -39.31 -2.27 -24.64
N SER A 903 -38.18 -2.94 -24.80
CA SER A 903 -37.05 -2.94 -23.86
C SER A 903 -36.47 -1.52 -23.70
N HIS A 904 -35.86 -1.22 -22.55
CA HIS A 904 -35.22 0.08 -22.34
C HIS A 904 -34.06 0.34 -23.31
N SER A 905 -33.33 -0.70 -23.68
CA SER A 905 -32.25 -0.64 -24.66
C SER A 905 -32.76 -0.33 -26.08
N GLU A 906 -33.94 -0.85 -26.46
CA GLU A 906 -34.61 -0.53 -27.74
C GLU A 906 -35.11 0.92 -27.74
N LYS A 907 -35.76 1.36 -26.65
CA LYS A 907 -36.19 2.76 -26.48
C LYS A 907 -35.03 3.74 -26.57
N MET A 908 -33.89 3.38 -25.99
CA MET A 908 -32.68 4.19 -26.06
C MET A 908 -32.11 4.25 -27.48
N ALA A 909 -32.05 3.10 -28.18
CA ALA A 909 -31.60 3.04 -29.57
C ALA A 909 -32.48 3.91 -30.47
N ARG A 910 -33.81 3.76 -30.36
CA ARG A 910 -34.80 4.57 -31.09
C ARG A 910 -34.68 6.05 -30.79
N PHE A 911 -34.49 6.42 -29.53
CA PHE A 911 -34.28 7.81 -29.14
C PHE A 911 -33.12 8.41 -29.93
N PHE A 912 -31.95 7.76 -29.96
CA PHE A 912 -30.81 8.30 -30.71
C PHE A 912 -31.04 8.26 -32.23
N SER A 913 -31.68 7.23 -32.78
CA SER A 913 -31.89 7.10 -34.23
C SER A 913 -32.96 8.03 -34.79
N SER A 914 -33.97 8.40 -34.00
CA SER A 914 -35.05 9.31 -34.41
C SER A 914 -34.65 10.79 -34.38
N PHE A 915 -33.49 11.11 -33.81
CA PHE A 915 -32.96 12.47 -33.77
C PHE A 915 -32.19 12.78 -35.06
N GLU A 916 -32.91 13.31 -36.06
CA GLU A 916 -32.29 14.18 -37.05
C GLU A 916 -32.05 15.54 -36.40
N ASP A 917 -30.82 16.05 -36.51
CA ASP A 917 -30.47 17.39 -36.05
C ASP A 917 -31.28 18.39 -36.89
N SER A 918 -32.42 18.84 -36.37
CA SER A 918 -33.17 19.96 -36.94
C SER A 918 -32.33 21.23 -36.70
N ASP A 919 -31.83 21.80 -37.79
CA ASP A 919 -30.97 23.00 -37.89
C ASP A 919 -31.24 24.11 -36.85
#